data_AF-A0A2N2X5S3-F1
#
_entry.id   AF-A0A2N2X5S3-F1
#
_cell.length_a   1.000
_cell.length_b   1.000
_cell.length_c   1.000
_cell.angle_alpha   90.00
_cell.angle_beta   90.00
_cell.angle_gamma   90.00
#
_symmetry.space_group_name_H-M   'P 1'
#
loop_
_entity.id
_entity.type
_entity.pdbx_description
1 polymer ?
#
loop_
_entity_poly.entity_id
_entity_poly.type
_entity_poly.pdbx_seq_one_letter_code
_entity_poly.pdbx_strand_id
1 'polypeptide(L)'
;MKKLYLIIFLAFLSITIHAQKPGYYNGTENKSGEELKTALHHIIKAHVDFSYNDAKYILNYAEEDPNNTNNLIQFYTNRSVSKESWGTGGNETNREHIWAKSHGNFVDIRPMDGDAHNLHAADASVNVLRSNSDFDEVTGGTYIEEADAYYLGEAFEPADRDKGAVARTIFYMAVRYEGTDGELDLKMVDAINTASTDVAEHGKLSTLLQWNRDFPPTEFERRRNERVFQSQLNRNPFIDNPQFADLIWDNSSLPQVQISNVSMTPTFPKAGEEVEISINLTAAEGSPTAKIYWGKSFNSETNVADFAGTETLTATFSLVGFNENELVYLKTVASTGEVWYNTFVVAPELNLTEITAVQGTGNTSPMVNQTVTVAGIVTANLDNSFYMQTTSGDKYSGICVYSNWRGKIGDSVAVTGKVVEYQNLTEISEVTMVFNYGHKETPVPMELSATAINESYEGMLVKLSDVNFSNADVLIPADGGSYTIMDGTNSITVYVRFNSRLCGTRIPNGTVDVTAVVSQYQTTYQLLIDNIGWIEQGVDVTAPVIAAVNVTDASYIEVSFNEKIKESSVVPSAFSIEGVTIIGAYYYPTTQVYLLVSGIQQKEYTLTVNGVEDLYGNITQNATFAFTSNFSSIKNESSIKTLELFPNPTRGLVTISLDERSNQNSIFRLFDINGRVIHQEHLVEGKYNHQIYLGNNLTKGYYIIQIDNNKTKYTSKIILE
;
A
#
# COMPACT_ATOMS: atom_id res chain seq x y z
N MET A 1 32.81 -25.98 2.10
CA MET A 1 32.98 -25.37 3.43
C MET A 1 32.00 -24.20 3.51
N LYS A 2 30.68 -24.31 3.73
CA LYS A 2 29.89 -24.86 4.85
C LYS A 2 30.49 -24.59 6.24
N LYS A 3 30.41 -23.33 6.70
CA LYS A 3 30.33 -22.88 8.11
C LYS A 3 29.50 -21.59 8.10
N LEU A 4 28.25 -21.66 8.56
CA LEU A 4 27.79 -21.35 9.92
C LEU A 4 27.47 -19.85 10.09
N TYR A 5 26.26 -19.47 9.69
CA TYR A 5 25.50 -18.38 10.29
C TYR A 5 24.14 -18.95 10.69
N LEU A 6 24.14 -19.72 11.78
CA LEU A 6 22.91 -20.03 12.50
C LEU A 6 22.71 -18.84 13.46
N ILE A 7 22.08 -17.77 12.98
CA ILE A 7 21.53 -16.75 13.87
C ILE A 7 20.29 -17.39 14.49
N ILE A 8 20.31 -17.49 15.82
CA ILE A 8 19.21 -18.00 16.63
C ILE A 8 18.04 -17.03 16.42
N PHE A 9 17.09 -17.44 15.59
CA PHE A 9 15.81 -16.75 15.34
C PHE A 9 14.81 -17.19 16.42
N LEU A 10 15.13 -16.92 17.69
CA LEU A 10 14.16 -17.04 18.78
C LEU A 10 13.59 -15.64 19.03
N ALA A 11 12.62 -15.27 18.20
CA ALA A 11 11.71 -14.17 18.50
C ALA A 11 10.84 -14.61 19.69
N PHE A 12 11.33 -14.38 20.91
CA PHE A 12 10.43 -14.40 22.06
C PHE A 12 9.41 -13.29 21.85
N LEU A 13 8.14 -13.69 21.86
CA LEU A 13 7.02 -12.81 21.58
C LEU A 13 6.94 -11.76 22.70
N SER A 14 7.13 -10.49 22.32
CA SER A 14 6.75 -9.34 23.13
C SER A 14 5.27 -9.47 23.51
N ILE A 15 4.94 -9.34 24.80
CA ILE A 15 3.54 -9.21 25.21
C ILE A 15 3.07 -7.86 24.66
N THR A 16 2.15 -7.89 23.71
CA THR A 16 1.55 -6.71 23.09
C THR A 16 0.26 -6.40 23.83
N ILE A 17 0.17 -5.20 24.40
CA ILE A 17 -0.79 -4.93 25.47
C ILE A 17 -1.69 -3.80 25.00
N HIS A 18 -2.73 -4.19 24.30
CA HIS A 18 -3.77 -3.30 23.83
C HIS A 18 -5.09 -4.07 23.86
N ALA A 19 -6.16 -3.41 24.27
CA ALA A 19 -7.51 -3.96 24.19
C ALA A 19 -8.48 -2.90 23.72
N GLN A 20 -9.62 -3.37 23.22
CA GLN A 20 -10.66 -2.48 22.71
C GLN A 20 -11.02 -1.45 23.78
N LYS A 21 -10.77 -0.16 23.55
CA LYS A 21 -11.25 0.86 24.48
C LYS A 21 -12.78 0.84 24.54
N PRO A 22 -13.42 0.94 25.73
CA PRO A 22 -14.86 1.10 25.81
C PRO A 22 -15.35 2.25 24.94
N GLY A 23 -16.36 1.98 24.12
CA GLY A 23 -16.87 2.94 23.12
C GLY A 23 -16.23 2.87 21.74
N TYR A 24 -15.48 1.81 21.43
CA TYR A 24 -14.92 1.56 20.09
C TYR A 24 -15.97 1.60 18.97
N TYR A 25 -17.21 1.18 19.26
CA TYR A 25 -18.34 1.21 18.32
C TYR A 25 -19.30 2.40 18.53
N ASN A 26 -18.90 3.43 19.28
CA ASN A 26 -19.71 4.65 19.34
C ASN A 26 -19.93 5.22 17.94
N GLY A 27 -21.15 5.65 17.64
CA GLY A 27 -21.56 6.13 16.32
C GLY A 27 -22.23 5.06 15.45
N THR A 28 -22.41 3.83 15.92
CA THR A 28 -23.20 2.78 15.23
C THR A 28 -24.66 2.72 15.67
N GLU A 29 -25.00 3.36 16.79
CA GLU A 29 -26.36 3.39 17.33
C GLU A 29 -27.39 3.90 16.32
N ASN A 30 -28.58 3.30 16.32
CA ASN A 30 -29.72 3.66 15.46
C ASN A 30 -29.47 3.58 13.94
N LYS A 31 -28.42 2.86 13.49
CA LYS A 31 -28.11 2.67 12.06
C LYS A 31 -28.39 1.24 11.60
N SER A 32 -28.79 1.09 10.35
CA SER A 32 -28.93 -0.18 9.63
C SER A 32 -28.57 -0.01 8.16
N GLY A 33 -28.49 -1.11 7.40
CA GLY A 33 -28.14 -1.08 5.98
C GLY A 33 -26.82 -0.36 5.70
N GLU A 34 -26.79 0.43 4.62
CA GLU A 34 -25.62 1.18 4.17
C GLU A 34 -25.11 2.21 5.20
N GLU A 35 -25.99 2.79 6.03
CA GLU A 35 -25.57 3.75 7.05
C GLU A 35 -24.72 3.08 8.14
N LEU A 36 -25.11 1.88 8.57
CA LEU A 36 -24.34 1.08 9.52
C LEU A 36 -23.06 0.56 8.89
N LYS A 37 -23.13 0.09 7.64
CA LYS A 37 -21.97 -0.38 6.87
C LYS A 37 -20.90 0.71 6.77
N THR A 38 -21.28 1.90 6.33
CA THR A 38 -20.39 3.08 6.22
C THR A 38 -19.80 3.47 7.58
N ALA A 39 -20.61 3.47 8.64
CA ALA A 39 -20.13 3.80 9.99
C ALA A 39 -19.07 2.81 10.48
N LEU A 40 -19.29 1.51 10.26
CA LEU A 40 -18.33 0.47 10.60
C LEU A 40 -17.06 0.56 9.73
N HIS A 41 -17.20 0.80 8.42
CA HIS A 41 -16.06 1.04 7.53
C HIS A 41 -15.16 2.15 8.08
N HIS A 42 -15.73 3.30 8.45
CA HIS A 42 -14.94 4.40 9.03
C HIS A 42 -14.25 4.05 10.35
N ILE A 43 -14.83 3.17 11.17
CA ILE A 43 -14.21 2.70 12.41
C ILE A 43 -13.01 1.78 12.12
N ILE A 44 -13.13 0.88 11.14
CA ILE A 44 -12.15 -0.20 10.93
C ILE A 44 -11.18 0.03 9.76
N LYS A 45 -11.43 1.02 8.89
CA LYS A 45 -10.63 1.26 7.68
C LYS A 45 -9.16 1.55 7.97
N ALA A 46 -8.91 2.35 9.00
CA ALA A 46 -7.54 2.67 9.39
C ALA A 46 -6.98 1.57 10.29
N HIS A 47 -6.08 0.75 9.75
CA HIS A 47 -5.33 -0.25 10.51
C HIS A 47 -3.85 -0.24 10.12
N VAL A 48 -3.03 -0.84 10.97
CA VAL A 48 -1.64 -1.11 10.64
C VAL A 48 -1.60 -2.26 9.63
N ASP A 49 -0.98 -2.03 8.49
CA ASP A 49 -0.78 -3.05 7.47
C ASP A 49 0.55 -3.80 7.66
N PHE A 50 0.58 -5.05 7.19
CA PHE A 50 1.72 -5.93 7.23
C PHE A 50 1.93 -6.55 5.85
N SER A 51 3.14 -7.01 5.54
CA SER A 51 3.31 -7.89 4.38
C SER A 51 2.57 -9.21 4.58
N TYR A 52 2.14 -9.84 3.50
CA TYR A 52 1.70 -11.23 3.52
C TYR A 52 2.76 -12.17 4.14
N ASN A 53 4.05 -11.88 3.93
CA ASN A 53 5.14 -12.65 4.51
C ASN A 53 5.17 -12.57 6.04
N ASP A 54 5.00 -11.38 6.61
CA ASP A 54 5.14 -11.12 8.04
C ASP A 54 3.84 -11.33 8.82
N ALA A 55 2.70 -11.37 8.13
CA ALA A 55 1.41 -11.74 8.73
C ALA A 55 1.46 -13.08 9.48
N LYS A 56 2.33 -14.02 9.08
CA LYS A 56 2.54 -15.30 9.79
C LYS A 56 2.93 -15.14 11.26
N TYR A 57 3.63 -14.04 11.60
CA TYR A 57 4.00 -13.77 13.00
C TYR A 57 2.79 -13.35 13.84
N ILE A 58 1.84 -12.65 13.22
CA ILE A 58 0.54 -12.34 13.83
C ILE A 58 -0.25 -13.63 14.01
N LEU A 59 -0.30 -14.51 13.00
CA LEU A 59 -1.02 -15.79 13.09
C LEU A 59 -0.44 -16.71 14.16
N ASN A 60 0.89 -16.82 14.25
CA ASN A 60 1.59 -17.53 15.33
C ASN A 60 1.13 -17.06 16.72
N TYR A 61 0.79 -15.79 16.88
CA TYR A 61 0.26 -15.26 18.14
C TYR A 61 -1.24 -15.46 18.26
N ALA A 62 -2.02 -15.01 17.28
CA ALA A 62 -3.48 -14.96 17.33
C ALA A 62 -4.11 -16.36 17.39
N GLU A 63 -3.47 -17.35 16.77
CA GLU A 63 -3.97 -18.73 16.64
C GLU A 63 -3.19 -19.74 17.49
N GLU A 64 -2.32 -19.25 18.39
CA GLU A 64 -1.58 -20.07 19.34
C GLU A 64 -2.48 -21.06 20.09
N ASP A 65 -2.02 -22.30 20.19
CA ASP A 65 -2.70 -23.33 20.96
C ASP A 65 -2.69 -22.96 22.46
N PRO A 66 -3.87 -22.75 23.10
CA PRO A 66 -3.93 -22.44 24.53
C PRO A 66 -3.26 -23.49 25.43
N ASN A 67 -3.14 -24.73 24.95
CA ASN A 67 -2.55 -25.84 25.69
C ASN A 67 -1.06 -26.08 25.36
N ASN A 68 -0.53 -25.44 24.31
CA ASN A 68 0.87 -25.55 23.91
C ASN A 68 1.34 -24.29 23.15
N THR A 69 2.00 -23.37 23.85
CA THR A 69 2.43 -22.07 23.28
C THR A 69 3.49 -22.18 22.18
N ASN A 70 4.11 -23.35 21.98
CA ASN A 70 5.01 -23.59 20.84
C ASN A 70 4.25 -23.92 19.53
N ASN A 71 2.94 -24.14 19.64
CA ASN A 71 2.08 -24.53 18.54
C ASN A 71 1.02 -23.46 18.25
N LEU A 72 0.45 -23.54 17.05
CA LEU A 72 -0.80 -22.87 16.65
C LEU A 72 -1.84 -23.92 16.26
N ILE A 73 -3.11 -23.53 16.27
CA ILE A 73 -4.22 -24.34 15.79
C ILE A 73 -4.48 -24.00 14.33
N GLN A 74 -4.35 -24.99 13.44
CA GLN A 74 -4.67 -24.81 12.02
C GLN A 74 -6.17 -24.65 11.79
N PHE A 75 -6.54 -23.68 10.96
CA PHE A 75 -7.87 -23.49 10.41
C PHE A 75 -8.24 -24.66 9.47
N TYR A 76 -9.54 -24.97 9.42
CA TYR A 76 -10.14 -26.18 8.83
C TYR A 76 -9.78 -27.49 9.52
N THR A 77 -8.51 -27.84 9.73
CA THR A 77 -8.11 -29.16 10.28
C THR A 77 -8.16 -29.23 11.80
N ASN A 78 -8.16 -28.07 12.49
CA ASN A 78 -8.11 -27.95 13.96
C ASN A 78 -6.91 -28.67 14.60
N ARG A 79 -5.82 -28.89 13.84
CA ARG A 79 -4.61 -29.54 14.32
C ARG A 79 -3.73 -28.55 15.06
N SER A 80 -3.18 -28.97 16.21
CA SER A 80 -2.11 -28.27 16.89
C SER A 80 -0.77 -28.60 16.24
N VAL A 81 -0.15 -27.63 15.57
CA VAL A 81 1.10 -27.78 14.81
C VAL A 81 2.15 -26.78 15.25
N SER A 82 3.43 -27.10 15.05
CA SER A 82 4.55 -26.23 15.40
C SER A 82 4.43 -24.86 14.73
N LYS A 83 4.71 -23.77 15.45
CA LYS A 83 4.81 -22.41 14.85
C LYS A 83 5.93 -22.26 13.81
N GLU A 84 6.77 -23.29 13.67
CA GLU A 84 7.86 -23.39 12.68
C GLU A 84 7.45 -24.19 11.42
N SER A 85 6.24 -24.75 11.33
CA SER A 85 5.84 -25.58 10.18
C SER A 85 5.39 -24.80 8.94
N TRP A 86 5.76 -23.52 8.82
CA TRP A 86 5.37 -22.68 7.68
C TRP A 86 5.97 -23.18 6.37
N GLY A 87 5.13 -23.29 5.33
CA GLY A 87 5.52 -23.76 4.02
C GLY A 87 4.39 -23.71 3.00
N THR A 88 4.58 -24.37 1.87
CA THR A 88 3.63 -24.33 0.74
C THR A 88 3.19 -25.71 0.26
N GLY A 89 3.63 -26.80 0.90
CA GLY A 89 3.35 -28.15 0.43
C GLY A 89 2.92 -29.15 1.51
N GLY A 90 2.07 -30.10 1.13
CA GLY A 90 1.66 -31.21 2.01
C GLY A 90 1.02 -30.73 3.31
N ASN A 91 1.49 -31.25 4.44
CA ASN A 91 0.97 -30.95 5.79
C ASN A 91 1.65 -29.73 6.43
N GLU A 92 2.38 -28.93 5.66
CA GLU A 92 2.93 -27.66 6.14
C GLU A 92 1.80 -26.64 6.37
N THR A 93 2.09 -25.63 7.18
CA THR A 93 1.18 -24.53 7.46
C THR A 93 1.32 -23.45 6.38
N ASN A 94 0.22 -23.14 5.71
CA ASN A 94 0.11 -22.01 4.78
C ASN A 94 -0.76 -20.90 5.38
N ARG A 95 -0.69 -19.69 4.85
CA ARG A 95 -1.62 -18.59 5.15
C ARG A 95 -2.78 -18.68 4.15
N GLU A 96 -3.93 -19.10 4.64
CA GLU A 96 -5.22 -19.12 3.96
C GLU A 96 -5.80 -17.71 3.91
N HIS A 97 -6.21 -17.27 2.73
CA HIS A 97 -7.03 -16.07 2.55
C HIS A 97 -8.50 -16.49 2.52
N ILE A 98 -9.28 -16.19 3.56
CA ILE A 98 -10.70 -16.59 3.59
C ILE A 98 -11.47 -15.89 2.47
N TRP A 99 -11.31 -14.58 2.32
CA TRP A 99 -11.56 -13.92 1.03
C TRP A 99 -10.36 -14.18 0.12
N ALA A 100 -10.50 -15.10 -0.83
CA ALA A 100 -9.39 -15.51 -1.68
C ALA A 100 -8.91 -14.37 -2.61
N LYS A 101 -7.58 -14.25 -2.81
CA LYS A 101 -6.95 -13.17 -3.61
C LYS A 101 -7.52 -13.03 -5.02
N SER A 102 -7.95 -14.13 -5.61
CA SER A 102 -8.50 -14.18 -6.97
C SER A 102 -9.91 -13.59 -7.09
N HIS A 103 -10.56 -13.21 -5.98
CA HIS A 103 -11.78 -12.40 -5.97
C HIS A 103 -11.38 -10.91 -5.92
N GLY A 104 -10.87 -10.40 -7.04
CA GLY A 104 -10.42 -9.00 -7.19
C GLY A 104 -8.94 -8.81 -7.53
N ASN A 105 -8.12 -9.86 -7.49
CA ASN A 105 -6.68 -9.85 -7.79
C ASN A 105 -5.85 -8.86 -6.95
N PHE A 106 -5.74 -9.12 -5.65
CA PHE A 106 -4.96 -8.30 -4.71
C PHE A 106 -3.64 -8.92 -4.23
N VAL A 107 -2.99 -9.71 -5.10
CA VAL A 107 -1.65 -10.25 -4.81
C VAL A 107 -0.65 -9.12 -4.59
N ASP A 108 0.06 -9.14 -3.46
CA ASP A 108 1.05 -8.14 -3.05
C ASP A 108 0.49 -6.71 -2.91
N ILE A 109 -0.85 -6.56 -2.84
CA ILE A 109 -1.51 -5.26 -2.62
C ILE A 109 -1.77 -5.06 -1.13
N ARG A 110 -1.00 -4.18 -0.49
CA ARG A 110 -1.26 -3.73 0.88
C ARG A 110 -2.41 -2.71 0.89
N PRO A 111 -3.27 -2.70 1.93
CA PRO A 111 -3.13 -3.50 3.16
C PRO A 111 -3.85 -4.85 3.12
N MET A 112 -4.74 -5.09 2.14
CA MET A 112 -5.59 -6.28 2.04
C MET A 112 -4.85 -7.61 1.94
N ASP A 113 -3.68 -7.65 1.31
CA ASP A 113 -2.95 -8.91 1.12
C ASP A 113 -2.40 -9.49 2.44
N GLY A 114 -2.04 -8.62 3.38
CA GLY A 114 -1.50 -8.98 4.70
C GLY A 114 -2.48 -8.79 5.85
N ASP A 115 -3.77 -8.56 5.57
CA ASP A 115 -4.78 -8.36 6.60
C ASP A 115 -5.01 -9.65 7.39
N ALA A 116 -4.56 -9.68 8.64
CA ALA A 116 -4.67 -10.85 9.50
C ALA A 116 -6.08 -11.08 10.05
N HIS A 117 -7.06 -10.20 9.84
CA HIS A 117 -8.47 -10.60 10.01
C HIS A 117 -8.93 -11.53 8.88
N ASN A 118 -8.34 -11.43 7.69
CA ASN A 118 -8.62 -12.30 6.53
C ASN A 118 -7.76 -13.56 6.47
N LEU A 119 -6.57 -13.51 7.08
CA LEU A 119 -5.59 -14.59 7.02
C LEU A 119 -5.76 -15.59 8.16
N HIS A 120 -5.65 -16.87 7.85
CA HIS A 120 -5.65 -17.95 8.83
C HIS A 120 -4.50 -18.93 8.56
N ALA A 121 -3.90 -19.50 9.59
CA ALA A 121 -2.93 -20.59 9.44
C ALA A 121 -3.68 -21.86 9.08
N ALA A 122 -3.57 -22.35 7.85
CA ALA A 122 -4.27 -23.56 7.39
C ALA A 122 -3.30 -24.66 6.97
N ASP A 123 -3.78 -25.89 6.91
CA ASP A 123 -3.06 -26.97 6.24
C ASP A 123 -2.93 -26.67 4.73
N ALA A 124 -1.72 -26.74 4.19
CA ALA A 124 -1.46 -26.36 2.81
C ALA A 124 -2.24 -27.22 1.79
N SER A 125 -2.51 -28.50 2.08
CA SER A 125 -3.30 -29.34 1.16
C SER A 125 -4.74 -28.87 1.07
N VAL A 126 -5.33 -28.49 2.21
CA VAL A 126 -6.73 -28.05 2.29
C VAL A 126 -6.88 -26.66 1.66
N ASN A 127 -5.95 -25.74 1.93
CA ASN A 127 -5.90 -24.42 1.30
C ASN A 127 -5.81 -24.54 -0.24
N VAL A 128 -4.86 -25.34 -0.74
CA VAL A 128 -4.70 -25.57 -2.19
C VAL A 128 -5.96 -26.19 -2.80
N LEU A 129 -6.61 -27.12 -2.10
CA LEU A 129 -7.83 -27.78 -2.57
C LEU A 129 -9.02 -26.81 -2.60
N ARG A 130 -9.19 -25.98 -1.58
CA ARG A 130 -10.22 -24.93 -1.53
C ARG A 130 -10.04 -23.91 -2.65
N SER A 131 -8.80 -23.59 -3.00
CA SER A 131 -8.45 -22.66 -4.09
C SER A 131 -9.14 -21.31 -3.90
N ASN A 132 -10.17 -21.06 -4.68
CA ASN A 132 -10.93 -19.83 -4.77
C ASN A 132 -12.44 -20.10 -4.84
N SER A 133 -12.86 -21.25 -4.33
CA SER A 133 -14.28 -21.59 -4.26
C SER A 133 -14.99 -20.64 -3.28
N ASP A 134 -16.20 -20.26 -3.65
CA ASP A 134 -17.14 -19.60 -2.76
C ASP A 134 -17.52 -20.55 -1.62
N PHE A 135 -18.00 -19.98 -0.53
CA PHE A 135 -18.48 -20.77 0.60
C PHE A 135 -19.99 -20.99 0.48
N ASP A 136 -20.41 -22.25 0.50
CA ASP A 136 -21.82 -22.67 0.50
C ASP A 136 -21.96 -24.08 1.11
N GLU A 137 -23.19 -24.52 1.36
CA GLU A 137 -23.51 -25.91 1.66
C GLU A 137 -23.30 -26.80 0.42
N VAL A 138 -22.62 -27.94 0.58
CA VAL A 138 -22.22 -28.82 -0.53
C VAL A 138 -22.99 -30.14 -0.47
N THR A 139 -23.86 -30.36 -1.45
CA THR A 139 -24.54 -31.66 -1.63
C THR A 139 -23.85 -32.49 -2.71
N GLY A 140 -23.35 -33.68 -2.35
CA GLY A 140 -22.76 -34.64 -3.30
C GLY A 140 -21.31 -34.33 -3.72
N GLY A 141 -20.60 -33.49 -2.96
CA GLY A 141 -19.19 -33.17 -3.17
C GLY A 141 -18.20 -34.23 -2.67
N THR A 142 -16.91 -33.93 -2.83
CA THR A 142 -15.81 -34.73 -2.29
C THR A 142 -15.62 -34.42 -0.82
N TYR A 143 -15.67 -35.43 0.03
CA TYR A 143 -15.35 -35.30 1.46
C TYR A 143 -13.84 -35.22 1.69
N ILE A 144 -13.43 -34.28 2.52
CA ILE A 144 -12.04 -34.01 2.91
C ILE A 144 -11.90 -34.40 4.38
N GLU A 145 -11.43 -35.63 4.62
CA GLU A 145 -11.40 -36.24 5.95
C GLU A 145 -10.59 -35.42 6.96
N GLU A 146 -9.45 -34.85 6.55
CA GLU A 146 -8.57 -34.09 7.44
C GLU A 146 -9.17 -32.77 7.95
N ALA A 147 -10.14 -32.21 7.23
CA ALA A 147 -10.79 -30.94 7.55
C ALA A 147 -12.24 -31.12 8.00
N ASP A 148 -12.82 -32.31 7.81
CA ASP A 148 -14.25 -32.55 7.94
C ASP A 148 -15.07 -31.57 7.07
N ALA A 149 -14.61 -31.39 5.83
CA ALA A 149 -15.13 -30.42 4.87
C ALA A 149 -15.58 -31.10 3.58
N TYR A 150 -16.37 -30.40 2.77
CA TYR A 150 -16.83 -30.87 1.48
C TYR A 150 -16.46 -29.88 0.37
N TYR A 151 -16.01 -30.40 -0.76
CA TYR A 151 -15.64 -29.61 -1.94
C TYR A 151 -16.41 -30.06 -3.17
N LEU A 152 -16.94 -29.09 -3.93
CA LEU A 152 -17.61 -29.32 -5.20
C LEU A 152 -17.36 -28.15 -6.15
N GLY A 153 -16.22 -28.18 -6.85
CA GLY A 153 -15.89 -27.22 -7.91
C GLY A 153 -15.82 -25.79 -7.37
N GLU A 154 -16.89 -25.03 -7.58
CA GLU A 154 -17.02 -23.62 -7.22
C GLU A 154 -17.54 -23.39 -5.78
N ALA A 155 -17.84 -24.46 -5.04
CA ALA A 155 -18.30 -24.39 -3.65
C ALA A 155 -17.43 -25.21 -2.68
N PHE A 156 -17.15 -24.63 -1.51
CA PHE A 156 -16.48 -25.26 -0.38
C PHE A 156 -17.32 -25.11 0.90
N GLU A 157 -17.64 -26.24 1.54
CA GLU A 157 -18.32 -26.28 2.82
C GLU A 157 -17.30 -26.68 3.91
N PRO A 158 -16.89 -25.76 4.80
CA PRO A 158 -16.04 -26.10 5.92
C PRO A 158 -16.84 -26.86 6.99
N ALA A 159 -16.12 -27.44 7.96
CA ALA A 159 -16.77 -28.04 9.13
C ALA A 159 -17.63 -27.01 9.88
N ASP A 160 -18.68 -27.46 10.56
CA ASP A 160 -19.60 -26.61 11.33
C ASP A 160 -18.89 -25.67 12.33
N ARG A 161 -17.78 -26.13 12.92
CA ARG A 161 -16.95 -25.34 13.85
C ARG A 161 -16.32 -24.09 13.21
N ASP A 162 -16.15 -24.07 11.90
CA ASP A 162 -15.44 -23.04 11.14
C ASP A 162 -16.41 -22.13 10.35
N LYS A 163 -17.64 -22.59 10.07
CA LYS A 163 -18.68 -21.88 9.29
C LYS A 163 -18.93 -20.45 9.78
N GLY A 164 -19.08 -20.25 11.09
CA GLY A 164 -19.29 -18.93 11.67
C GLY A 164 -18.11 -17.97 11.49
N ALA A 165 -16.88 -18.46 11.67
CA ALA A 165 -15.66 -17.67 11.51
C ALA A 165 -15.42 -17.27 10.05
N VAL A 166 -15.72 -18.18 9.11
CA VAL A 166 -15.74 -17.88 7.67
C VAL A 166 -16.69 -16.74 7.37
N ALA A 167 -17.96 -16.84 7.80
CA ALA A 167 -18.96 -15.80 7.57
C ALA A 167 -18.52 -14.42 8.07
N ARG A 168 -18.07 -14.35 9.32
CA ARG A 168 -17.65 -13.08 9.95
C ARG A 168 -16.39 -12.49 9.31
N THR A 169 -15.49 -13.32 8.81
CA THR A 169 -14.30 -12.85 8.08
C THR A 169 -14.67 -12.24 6.74
N ILE A 170 -15.56 -12.91 5.99
CA ILE A 170 -16.07 -12.42 4.71
C ILE A 170 -16.86 -11.11 4.89
N PHE A 171 -17.71 -11.01 5.91
CA PHE A 171 -18.42 -9.76 6.23
C PHE A 171 -17.45 -8.63 6.58
N TYR A 172 -16.40 -8.92 7.36
CA TYR A 172 -15.37 -7.93 7.68
C TYR A 172 -14.70 -7.40 6.42
N MET A 173 -14.28 -8.27 5.50
CA MET A 173 -13.60 -7.85 4.27
C MET A 173 -14.47 -6.92 3.42
N ALA A 174 -15.76 -7.24 3.28
CA ALA A 174 -16.71 -6.43 2.51
C ALA A 174 -17.08 -5.08 3.15
N VAL A 175 -16.86 -4.92 4.47
CA VAL A 175 -17.07 -3.65 5.18
C VAL A 175 -15.77 -2.87 5.32
N ARG A 176 -14.63 -3.54 5.43
CA ARG A 176 -13.33 -2.89 5.53
C ARG A 176 -12.89 -2.31 4.19
N TYR A 177 -13.11 -3.02 3.09
CA TYR A 177 -12.59 -2.65 1.77
C TYR A 177 -13.71 -2.18 0.85
N GLU A 178 -14.16 -0.93 1.02
CA GLU A 178 -15.23 -0.32 0.19
C GLU A 178 -14.70 0.53 -0.97
N GLY A 179 -13.46 0.31 -1.42
CA GLY A 179 -12.87 1.07 -2.53
C GLY A 179 -12.42 2.49 -2.18
N THR A 180 -12.23 2.80 -0.90
CA THR A 180 -11.66 4.08 -0.45
C THR A 180 -10.13 4.03 -0.45
N ASP A 181 -9.46 5.18 -0.46
CA ASP A 181 -8.01 5.28 -0.26
C ASP A 181 -7.15 4.53 -1.32
N GLY A 182 -7.70 4.34 -2.53
CA GLY A 182 -7.03 3.65 -3.65
C GLY A 182 -7.06 2.12 -3.56
N GLU A 183 -7.78 1.57 -2.59
CA GLU A 183 -7.98 0.14 -2.38
C GLU A 183 -9.08 -0.42 -3.29
N LEU A 184 -9.20 -1.75 -3.36
CA LEU A 184 -10.30 -2.43 -4.04
C LEU A 184 -11.63 -2.30 -3.26
N ASP A 185 -12.72 -2.35 -4.00
CA ASP A 185 -14.09 -2.39 -3.47
C ASP A 185 -14.58 -3.85 -3.45
N LEU A 186 -14.41 -4.51 -2.30
CA LEU A 186 -14.77 -5.91 -2.07
C LEU A 186 -16.26 -6.03 -1.75
N LYS A 187 -17.00 -6.81 -2.54
CA LYS A 187 -18.48 -6.87 -2.48
C LYS A 187 -19.02 -8.25 -2.22
N MET A 188 -19.96 -8.31 -1.28
CA MET A 188 -20.77 -9.51 -1.09
C MET A 188 -21.84 -9.63 -2.15
N VAL A 189 -22.02 -10.85 -2.66
CA VAL A 189 -23.12 -11.23 -3.54
C VAL A 189 -23.81 -12.50 -3.06
N ASP A 190 -25.03 -12.74 -3.54
CA ASP A 190 -25.79 -13.97 -3.23
C ASP A 190 -25.73 -14.97 -4.40
N ALA A 191 -24.49 -15.38 -4.74
CA ALA A 191 -24.20 -16.33 -5.80
C ALA A 191 -22.95 -17.15 -5.47
N ILE A 192 -22.75 -18.26 -6.19
CA ILE A 192 -21.49 -19.02 -6.21
C ILE A 192 -20.83 -18.85 -7.59
N ASN A 193 -19.57 -19.29 -7.71
CA ASN A 193 -18.73 -19.10 -8.89
C ASN A 193 -18.46 -17.62 -9.20
N THR A 194 -18.11 -16.87 -8.17
CA THR A 194 -17.91 -15.41 -8.23
C THR A 194 -16.45 -15.01 -8.43
N ALA A 195 -15.52 -15.97 -8.35
CA ALA A 195 -14.09 -15.74 -8.49
C ALA A 195 -13.75 -15.06 -9.83
N SER A 196 -13.28 -13.81 -9.76
CA SER A 196 -12.92 -12.99 -10.91
C SER A 196 -11.78 -12.03 -10.59
N THR A 197 -10.84 -11.85 -11.52
CA THR A 197 -9.77 -10.85 -11.38
C THR A 197 -10.24 -9.43 -11.69
N ASP A 198 -11.36 -9.29 -12.38
CA ASP A 198 -11.88 -7.99 -12.84
C ASP A 198 -12.95 -7.43 -11.90
N VAL A 199 -13.58 -8.30 -11.10
CA VAL A 199 -14.67 -7.98 -10.19
C VAL A 199 -14.36 -8.59 -8.83
N ALA A 200 -14.27 -7.75 -7.81
CA ALA A 200 -13.93 -8.19 -6.46
C ALA A 200 -15.18 -8.58 -5.66
N GLU A 201 -15.88 -9.61 -6.13
CA GLU A 201 -17.10 -10.13 -5.50
C GLU A 201 -16.83 -11.47 -4.80
N HIS A 202 -17.53 -11.76 -3.71
CA HIS A 202 -17.53 -13.07 -3.05
C HIS A 202 -18.94 -13.41 -2.55
N GLY A 203 -19.36 -14.66 -2.68
CA GLY A 203 -20.63 -15.15 -2.16
C GLY A 203 -20.47 -16.45 -1.36
N LYS A 204 -21.55 -17.03 -0.83
CA LYS A 204 -22.98 -16.73 -1.02
C LYS A 204 -23.60 -16.07 0.23
N LEU A 205 -24.03 -14.82 0.12
CA LEU A 205 -24.51 -14.00 1.25
C LEU A 205 -25.56 -14.68 2.12
N SER A 206 -26.58 -15.29 1.51
CA SER A 206 -27.66 -15.96 2.26
C SER A 206 -27.14 -17.09 3.16
N THR A 207 -26.21 -17.91 2.67
CA THR A 207 -25.58 -18.98 3.44
C THR A 207 -24.70 -18.43 4.57
N LEU A 208 -23.93 -17.39 4.31
CA LEU A 208 -23.06 -16.78 5.33
C LEU A 208 -23.86 -16.12 6.46
N LEU A 209 -25.00 -15.48 6.14
CA LEU A 209 -25.91 -14.95 7.18
C LEU A 209 -26.46 -16.08 8.06
N GLN A 210 -26.86 -17.20 7.45
CA GLN A 210 -27.32 -18.38 8.18
C GLN A 210 -26.21 -18.93 9.09
N TRP A 211 -25.00 -19.12 8.58
CA TRP A 211 -23.86 -19.61 9.36
C TRP A 211 -23.48 -18.69 10.52
N ASN A 212 -23.56 -17.37 10.34
CA ASN A 212 -23.29 -16.43 11.42
C ASN A 212 -24.29 -16.54 12.57
N ARG A 213 -25.56 -16.87 12.28
CA ARG A 213 -26.61 -17.08 13.29
C ARG A 213 -26.47 -18.42 14.00
N ASP A 214 -26.22 -19.48 13.24
CA ASP A 214 -26.16 -20.85 13.77
C ASP A 214 -24.87 -21.12 14.55
N PHE A 215 -23.77 -20.46 14.17
CA PHE A 215 -22.44 -20.65 14.74
C PHE A 215 -21.91 -19.34 15.36
N PRO A 216 -22.35 -18.98 16.58
CA PRO A 216 -21.92 -17.75 17.25
C PRO A 216 -20.42 -17.75 17.58
N PRO A 217 -19.79 -16.58 17.80
CA PRO A 217 -18.34 -16.51 18.02
C PRO A 217 -17.87 -17.27 19.27
N THR A 218 -16.86 -18.10 19.07
CA THR A 218 -16.24 -18.91 20.13
C THR A 218 -15.27 -18.09 20.98
N GLU A 219 -14.85 -18.61 22.15
CA GLU A 219 -13.81 -17.97 22.96
C GLU A 219 -12.47 -17.87 22.21
N PHE A 220 -12.12 -18.88 21.41
CA PHE A 220 -10.92 -18.87 20.59
C PHE A 220 -10.97 -17.74 19.55
N GLU A 221 -12.10 -17.58 18.88
CA GLU A 221 -12.30 -16.52 17.88
C GLU A 221 -12.28 -15.12 18.49
N ARG A 222 -12.89 -14.93 19.67
CA ARG A 222 -12.84 -13.65 20.40
C ARG A 222 -11.41 -13.31 20.85
N ARG A 223 -10.66 -14.31 21.34
CA ARG A 223 -9.24 -14.16 21.68
C ARG A 223 -8.40 -13.83 20.44
N ARG A 224 -8.70 -14.47 19.30
CA ARG A 224 -8.04 -14.16 18.02
C ARG A 224 -8.32 -12.71 17.62
N ASN A 225 -9.57 -12.25 17.65
CA ASN A 225 -9.93 -10.86 17.33
C ASN A 225 -9.16 -9.85 18.21
N GLU A 226 -9.02 -10.16 19.50
CA GLU A 226 -8.22 -9.36 20.44
C GLU A 226 -6.73 -9.33 20.09
N ARG A 227 -6.12 -10.48 19.78
CA ARG A 227 -4.70 -10.58 19.43
C ARG A 227 -4.36 -9.96 18.07
N VAL A 228 -5.28 -10.07 17.10
CA VAL A 228 -5.16 -9.37 15.82
C VAL A 228 -5.28 -7.86 16.06
N PHE A 229 -6.24 -7.42 16.88
CA PHE A 229 -6.37 -6.00 17.26
C PHE A 229 -5.10 -5.43 17.91
N GLN A 230 -4.41 -6.19 18.75
CA GLN A 230 -3.12 -5.79 19.35
C GLN A 230 -2.01 -5.52 18.33
N SER A 231 -2.14 -6.06 17.12
CA SER A 231 -1.15 -5.97 16.04
C SER A 231 -1.58 -5.01 14.93
N GLN A 232 -2.82 -5.15 14.44
CA GLN A 232 -3.39 -4.33 13.36
C GLN A 232 -4.11 -3.07 13.84
N LEU A 233 -4.49 -2.98 15.12
CA LEU A 233 -5.21 -1.85 15.69
C LEU A 233 -6.59 -1.58 15.06
N ASN A 234 -7.19 -2.59 14.43
CA ASN A 234 -8.61 -2.66 14.09
C ASN A 234 -9.22 -4.01 14.49
N ARG A 235 -10.54 -4.05 14.62
CA ARG A 235 -11.30 -5.23 15.06
C ARG A 235 -12.21 -5.72 13.95
N ASN A 236 -12.51 -7.02 13.94
CA ASN A 236 -13.62 -7.53 13.16
C ASN A 236 -14.94 -7.26 13.92
N PRO A 237 -15.81 -6.34 13.44
CA PRO A 237 -17.04 -5.98 14.14
C PRO A 237 -18.04 -7.13 14.27
N PHE A 238 -17.99 -8.09 13.35
CA PHE A 238 -18.92 -9.21 13.33
C PHE A 238 -18.56 -10.29 14.36
N ILE A 239 -17.32 -10.32 14.85
CA ILE A 239 -16.94 -11.16 16.00
C ILE A 239 -17.44 -10.54 17.31
N ASP A 240 -17.30 -9.22 17.45
CA ASP A 240 -17.73 -8.53 18.68
C ASP A 240 -19.25 -8.35 18.74
N ASN A 241 -19.90 -8.09 17.59
CA ASN A 241 -21.33 -7.84 17.42
C ASN A 241 -21.89 -8.59 16.20
N PRO A 242 -22.11 -9.93 16.29
CA PRO A 242 -22.59 -10.75 15.17
C PRO A 242 -23.89 -10.25 14.54
N GLN A 243 -24.75 -9.60 15.32
CA GLN A 243 -26.02 -9.04 14.88
C GLN A 243 -25.88 -7.91 13.85
N PHE A 244 -24.70 -7.29 13.73
CA PHE A 244 -24.48 -6.27 12.69
C PHE A 244 -24.66 -6.83 11.28
N ALA A 245 -24.39 -8.11 11.04
CA ALA A 245 -24.58 -8.71 9.72
C ALA A 245 -26.07 -8.65 9.29
N ASP A 246 -26.97 -9.02 10.20
CA ASP A 246 -28.41 -9.01 9.93
C ASP A 246 -28.99 -7.59 9.81
N LEU A 247 -28.45 -6.64 10.56
CA LEU A 247 -28.82 -5.23 10.46
C LEU A 247 -28.37 -4.58 9.14
N ILE A 248 -27.27 -5.05 8.54
CA ILE A 248 -26.76 -4.54 7.26
C ILE A 248 -27.47 -5.23 6.10
N TRP A 249 -27.53 -6.57 6.09
CA TRP A 249 -27.89 -7.33 4.88
C TRP A 249 -29.23 -8.06 4.93
N ASP A 250 -29.87 -8.23 6.11
CA ASP A 250 -31.15 -8.94 6.23
C ASP A 250 -32.33 -8.04 6.62
N ASN A 251 -32.15 -6.71 6.60
CA ASN A 251 -33.16 -5.73 7.01
C ASN A 251 -33.77 -6.01 8.40
N SER A 252 -32.98 -6.56 9.32
CA SER A 252 -33.43 -6.81 10.68
C SER A 252 -33.79 -5.51 11.41
N SER A 253 -34.78 -5.56 12.29
CA SER A 253 -35.18 -4.41 13.09
C SER A 253 -34.09 -4.02 14.09
N LEU A 254 -33.93 -2.72 14.32
CA LEU A 254 -33.04 -2.21 15.38
C LEU A 254 -33.44 -2.78 16.76
N PRO A 255 -32.46 -3.04 17.65
CA PRO A 255 -32.73 -3.40 19.05
C PRO A 255 -33.61 -2.37 19.77
N GLN A 256 -34.46 -2.82 20.70
CA GLN A 256 -35.44 -1.95 21.38
C GLN A 256 -34.77 -0.91 22.27
N VAL A 257 -33.63 -1.30 22.85
CA VAL A 257 -32.74 -0.41 23.62
C VAL A 257 -31.42 -0.30 22.90
N GLN A 258 -30.88 0.93 22.86
CA GLN A 258 -29.55 1.24 22.33
C GLN A 258 -28.69 1.81 23.44
N ILE A 259 -27.40 1.45 23.42
CA ILE A 259 -26.35 2.10 24.18
C ILE A 259 -25.56 3.00 23.25
N SER A 260 -25.29 4.23 23.68
CA SER A 260 -24.41 5.17 22.99
C SER A 260 -23.50 5.91 23.98
N ASN A 261 -22.57 6.71 23.44
CA ASN A 261 -21.64 7.52 24.23
C ASN A 261 -20.89 6.75 25.33
N VAL A 262 -20.53 5.49 25.03
CA VAL A 262 -19.78 4.66 25.98
C VAL A 262 -18.40 5.29 26.17
N SER A 263 -18.02 5.53 27.43
CA SER A 263 -16.72 6.08 27.77
C SER A 263 -16.26 5.58 29.14
N MET A 264 -14.96 5.67 29.40
CA MET A 264 -14.33 5.17 30.61
C MET A 264 -13.25 6.13 31.12
N THR A 265 -13.23 6.34 32.44
CA THR A 265 -12.24 7.16 33.15
C THR A 265 -11.67 6.39 34.35
N PRO A 266 -10.34 6.36 34.54
CA PRO A 266 -9.32 6.84 33.60
C PRO A 266 -9.26 5.97 32.33
N THR A 267 -8.68 6.49 31.25
CA THR A 267 -8.56 5.72 29.98
C THR A 267 -7.62 4.53 30.08
N PHE A 268 -6.61 4.60 30.97
CA PHE A 268 -5.62 3.55 31.20
C PHE A 268 -5.55 3.24 32.71
N PRO A 269 -6.56 2.55 33.27
CA PRO A 269 -6.66 2.31 34.70
C PRO A 269 -5.62 1.32 35.18
N LYS A 270 -5.06 1.56 36.36
CA LYS A 270 -4.06 0.70 37.00
C LYS A 270 -4.69 -0.34 37.91
N ALA A 271 -3.89 -1.34 38.29
CA ALA A 271 -4.33 -2.37 39.24
C ALA A 271 -4.81 -1.73 40.56
N GLY A 272 -5.98 -2.16 41.04
CA GLY A 272 -6.60 -1.62 42.26
C GLY A 272 -7.24 -0.23 42.13
N GLU A 273 -7.11 0.44 40.99
CA GLU A 273 -7.73 1.75 40.75
C GLU A 273 -9.26 1.63 40.61
N GLU A 274 -9.95 2.74 40.86
CA GLU A 274 -11.37 2.88 40.61
C GLU A 274 -11.60 3.32 39.16
N VAL A 275 -12.59 2.72 38.51
CA VAL A 275 -12.98 2.98 37.13
C VAL A 275 -14.41 3.45 37.12
N GLU A 276 -14.66 4.57 36.44
CA GLU A 276 -16.00 5.03 36.09
C GLU A 276 -16.26 4.74 34.61
N ILE A 277 -17.39 4.09 34.33
CA ILE A 277 -17.91 3.93 32.98
C ILE A 277 -19.20 4.74 32.82
N SER A 278 -19.31 5.45 31.70
CA SER A 278 -20.47 6.26 31.35
C SER A 278 -21.11 5.76 30.07
N ILE A 279 -22.44 5.75 30.02
CA ILE A 279 -23.26 5.38 28.85
C ILE A 279 -24.49 6.28 28.74
N ASN A 280 -25.07 6.37 27.55
CA ASN A 280 -26.44 6.84 27.35
C ASN A 280 -27.31 5.64 26.94
N LEU A 281 -28.50 5.52 27.56
CA LEU A 281 -29.51 4.52 27.18
C LEU A 281 -30.69 5.19 26.50
N THR A 282 -31.04 4.73 25.30
CA THR A 282 -32.25 5.17 24.60
C THR A 282 -33.14 3.98 24.28
N ALA A 283 -34.44 4.10 24.54
CA ALA A 283 -35.44 3.08 24.22
C ALA A 283 -36.61 3.69 23.44
N ALA A 284 -37.27 2.87 22.62
CA ALA A 284 -38.49 3.27 21.93
C ALA A 284 -39.65 3.56 22.91
N GLU A 285 -39.75 2.79 24.00
CA GLU A 285 -40.74 2.97 25.06
C GLU A 285 -40.13 2.72 26.44
N GLY A 286 -40.59 3.49 27.44
CA GLY A 286 -40.20 3.32 28.85
C GLY A 286 -38.88 4.01 29.23
N SER A 287 -38.40 3.70 30.44
CA SER A 287 -37.13 4.16 30.98
C SER A 287 -36.28 2.94 31.35
N PRO A 288 -35.50 2.40 30.40
CA PRO A 288 -34.70 1.21 30.66
C PRO A 288 -33.63 1.52 31.72
N THR A 289 -33.25 0.49 32.47
CA THR A 289 -32.08 0.53 33.36
C THR A 289 -31.03 -0.44 32.83
N ALA A 290 -29.79 -0.34 33.31
CA ALA A 290 -28.76 -1.30 32.95
C ALA A 290 -27.87 -1.66 34.14
N LYS A 291 -27.22 -2.82 34.03
CA LYS A 291 -26.16 -3.26 34.93
C LYS A 291 -24.89 -3.50 34.13
N ILE A 292 -23.74 -3.25 34.74
CA ILE A 292 -22.46 -3.70 34.21
C ILE A 292 -21.92 -4.85 35.04
N TYR A 293 -21.42 -5.87 34.34
CA TYR A 293 -20.63 -6.95 34.92
C TYR A 293 -19.19 -6.84 34.44
N TRP A 294 -18.24 -7.20 35.30
CA TRP A 294 -16.83 -7.25 34.92
C TRP A 294 -16.10 -8.46 35.49
N GLY A 295 -15.11 -8.96 34.75
CA GLY A 295 -14.32 -10.11 35.16
C GLY A 295 -13.19 -10.48 34.21
N LYS A 296 -12.61 -11.65 34.44
CA LYS A 296 -11.47 -12.22 33.69
C LYS A 296 -11.91 -13.13 32.52
N SER A 297 -13.22 -13.20 32.26
CA SER A 297 -13.79 -13.98 31.15
C SER A 297 -14.94 -13.23 30.50
N PHE A 298 -15.16 -13.50 29.21
CA PHE A 298 -16.12 -12.79 28.36
C PHE A 298 -17.55 -12.73 28.94
N ASN A 299 -18.03 -13.82 29.51
CA ASN A 299 -19.38 -13.92 30.09
C ASN A 299 -19.38 -13.82 31.62
N SER A 300 -18.32 -13.31 32.24
CA SER A 300 -18.24 -13.21 33.69
C SER A 300 -19.42 -12.42 34.28
N GLU A 301 -20.00 -12.98 35.34
CA GLU A 301 -21.02 -12.33 36.19
C GLU A 301 -20.50 -12.18 37.62
N THR A 302 -19.18 -12.30 37.80
CA THR A 302 -18.55 -12.36 39.12
C THR A 302 -18.72 -11.06 39.89
N ASN A 303 -18.61 -9.93 39.20
CA ASN A 303 -18.79 -8.62 39.78
C ASN A 303 -19.89 -7.87 39.04
N VAL A 304 -20.64 -7.03 39.74
CA VAL A 304 -21.79 -6.28 39.18
C VAL A 304 -21.96 -4.92 39.84
N ALA A 305 -22.36 -3.93 39.06
CA ALA A 305 -22.79 -2.62 39.51
C ALA A 305 -24.01 -2.16 38.70
N ASP A 306 -24.93 -1.44 39.35
CA ASP A 306 -26.06 -0.81 38.67
C ASP A 306 -25.62 0.54 38.10
N PHE A 307 -26.08 0.85 36.89
CA PHE A 307 -25.93 2.19 36.32
C PHE A 307 -26.90 3.17 36.99
N ALA A 308 -26.43 4.37 37.31
CA ALA A 308 -27.23 5.44 37.91
C ALA A 308 -27.07 6.76 37.15
N GLY A 309 -28.15 7.54 37.06
CA GLY A 309 -28.21 8.82 36.34
C GLY A 309 -29.57 9.05 35.69
N THR A 310 -29.69 10.12 34.90
CA THR A 310 -30.92 10.42 34.14
C THR A 310 -30.68 10.45 32.64
N GLU A 311 -29.73 11.25 32.17
CA GLU A 311 -29.38 11.37 30.74
C GLU A 311 -28.16 10.53 30.40
N THR A 312 -27.06 10.80 31.11
CA THR A 312 -25.87 9.94 31.12
C THR A 312 -25.91 9.11 32.39
N LEU A 313 -25.83 7.80 32.21
CA LEU A 313 -25.76 6.85 33.30
C LEU A 313 -24.30 6.48 33.56
N THR A 314 -23.95 6.38 34.83
CA THR A 314 -22.60 6.08 35.29
C THR A 314 -22.61 4.87 36.20
N ALA A 315 -21.54 4.07 36.13
CA ALA A 315 -21.28 3.01 37.09
C ALA A 315 -19.79 3.05 37.46
N THR A 316 -19.51 2.86 38.74
CA THR A 316 -18.16 2.90 39.29
C THR A 316 -17.80 1.54 39.87
N PHE A 317 -16.60 1.05 39.57
CA PHE A 317 -16.12 -0.24 40.05
C PHE A 317 -14.60 -0.23 40.30
N SER A 318 -14.13 -1.15 41.13
CA SER A 318 -12.71 -1.27 41.49
C SER A 318 -12.03 -2.44 40.78
N LEU A 319 -10.76 -2.25 40.42
CA LEU A 319 -9.89 -3.29 39.84
C LEU A 319 -9.09 -4.08 40.88
N VAL A 320 -9.58 -4.16 42.12
CA VAL A 320 -8.99 -5.04 43.14
C VAL A 320 -9.05 -6.50 42.66
N GLY A 321 -7.91 -7.19 42.69
CA GLY A 321 -7.78 -8.58 42.24
C GLY A 321 -7.40 -8.76 40.76
N PHE A 322 -7.23 -7.66 40.02
CA PHE A 322 -6.62 -7.66 38.70
C PHE A 322 -5.14 -7.31 38.77
N ASN A 323 -4.33 -7.95 37.93
CA ASN A 323 -2.91 -7.66 37.79
C ASN A 323 -2.68 -6.67 36.63
N GLU A 324 -1.51 -6.04 36.61
CA GLU A 324 -1.04 -5.30 35.43
C GLU A 324 -1.06 -6.20 34.20
N ASN A 325 -1.41 -5.62 33.05
CA ASN A 325 -1.51 -6.29 31.75
C ASN A 325 -2.60 -7.36 31.65
N GLU A 326 -3.50 -7.44 32.63
CA GLU A 326 -4.64 -8.35 32.61
C GLU A 326 -5.80 -7.74 31.80
N LEU A 327 -6.41 -8.57 30.95
CA LEU A 327 -7.59 -8.20 30.17
C LEU A 327 -8.84 -8.22 31.07
N VAL A 328 -9.57 -7.11 31.08
CA VAL A 328 -10.85 -6.97 31.76
C VAL A 328 -11.97 -7.08 30.73
N TYR A 329 -12.91 -7.97 30.96
CA TYR A 329 -14.12 -8.09 30.17
C TYR A 329 -15.26 -7.33 30.85
N LEU A 330 -15.99 -6.54 30.08
CA LEU A 330 -17.15 -5.79 30.50
C LEU A 330 -18.38 -6.29 29.74
N LYS A 331 -19.47 -6.54 30.47
CA LYS A 331 -20.76 -6.94 29.93
C LYS A 331 -21.83 -6.01 30.49
N THR A 332 -22.39 -5.14 29.66
CA THR A 332 -23.53 -4.31 30.03
C THR A 332 -24.82 -5.01 29.63
N VAL A 333 -25.78 -5.11 30.54
CA VAL A 333 -27.08 -5.74 30.31
C VAL A 333 -28.20 -4.75 30.62
N ALA A 334 -29.03 -4.42 29.64
CA ALA A 334 -30.22 -3.59 29.84
C ALA A 334 -31.37 -4.39 30.47
N SER A 335 -32.32 -3.69 31.10
CA SER A 335 -33.51 -4.29 31.73
C SER A 335 -34.43 -5.03 30.76
N THR A 336 -34.28 -4.79 29.46
CA THR A 336 -35.01 -5.42 28.35
C THR A 336 -34.31 -6.68 27.82
N GLY A 337 -33.07 -6.94 28.24
CA GLY A 337 -32.31 -8.16 27.94
C GLY A 337 -31.19 -7.98 26.91
N GLU A 338 -31.11 -6.83 26.22
CA GLU A 338 -30.01 -6.52 25.32
C GLU A 338 -28.67 -6.45 26.07
N VAL A 339 -27.61 -6.93 25.40
CA VAL A 339 -26.27 -7.07 25.98
C VAL A 339 -25.24 -6.41 25.07
N TRP A 340 -24.31 -5.68 25.67
CA TRP A 340 -23.15 -5.08 25.00
C TRP A 340 -21.87 -5.49 25.71
N TYR A 341 -20.84 -5.78 24.92
CA TYR A 341 -19.53 -6.19 25.42
C TYR A 341 -18.49 -5.12 25.12
N ASN A 342 -17.61 -4.87 26.09
CA ASN A 342 -16.40 -4.08 25.93
C ASN A 342 -15.25 -4.81 26.63
N THR A 343 -14.02 -4.41 26.34
CA THR A 343 -12.85 -4.87 27.11
C THR A 343 -11.99 -3.68 27.49
N PHE A 344 -10.93 -3.88 28.24
CA PHE A 344 -9.76 -2.99 28.32
C PHE A 344 -8.63 -3.74 29.03
N VAL A 345 -7.39 -3.25 28.94
CA VAL A 345 -6.26 -3.81 29.69
C VAL A 345 -5.93 -2.93 30.89
N VAL A 346 -5.63 -3.57 32.03
CA VAL A 346 -5.06 -2.90 33.19
C VAL A 346 -3.65 -2.40 32.86
N ALA A 347 -3.44 -1.08 32.96
CA ALA A 347 -2.18 -0.45 32.60
C ALA A 347 -1.04 -0.84 33.56
N PRO A 348 0.19 -1.05 33.05
CA PRO A 348 1.35 -1.37 33.87
C PRO A 348 1.90 -0.16 34.61
N GLU A 349 2.63 -0.41 35.69
CA GLU A 349 3.51 0.59 36.28
C GLU A 349 4.86 0.61 35.54
N LEU A 350 5.29 1.79 35.11
CA LEU A 350 6.47 1.95 34.27
C LEU A 350 7.60 2.67 35.02
N ASN A 351 8.80 2.09 34.96
CA ASN A 351 10.06 2.74 35.36
C ASN A 351 10.80 3.19 34.10
N LEU A 352 10.55 4.43 33.66
CA LEU A 352 11.05 4.93 32.39
C LEU A 352 12.54 5.30 32.43
N THR A 353 13.24 4.95 31.35
CA THR A 353 14.57 5.41 30.98
C THR A 353 14.43 6.34 29.77
N GLU A 354 15.08 7.50 29.80
CA GLU A 354 15.07 8.44 28.69
C GLU A 354 15.79 7.85 27.46
N ILE A 355 15.24 8.07 26.26
CA ILE A 355 15.86 7.59 25.01
C ILE A 355 17.26 8.19 24.84
N THR A 356 17.46 9.45 25.21
CA THR A 356 18.78 10.12 25.16
C THR A 356 19.82 9.48 26.07
N ALA A 357 19.38 8.88 27.19
CA ALA A 357 20.27 8.12 28.08
C ALA A 357 20.63 6.74 27.49
N VAL A 358 19.68 6.12 26.78
CA VAL A 358 19.92 4.87 26.05
C VAL A 358 20.89 5.09 24.90
N GLN A 359 20.67 6.12 24.08
CA GLN A 359 21.56 6.47 22.97
C GLN A 359 22.95 6.89 23.46
N GLY A 360 23.01 7.81 24.43
CA GLY A 360 24.28 8.45 24.80
C GLY A 360 24.76 9.42 23.71
N THR A 361 26.06 9.77 23.72
CA THR A 361 26.64 10.76 22.78
C THR A 361 27.80 10.23 21.94
N GLY A 362 28.08 8.94 22.03
CA GLY A 362 29.12 8.27 21.24
C GLY A 362 28.49 7.17 20.40
N ASN A 363 29.28 6.58 19.50
CA ASN A 363 28.84 5.54 18.55
C ASN A 363 28.47 4.18 19.18
N THR A 364 28.29 4.14 20.49
CA THR A 364 27.93 2.93 21.23
C THR A 364 27.18 3.36 22.46
N SER A 365 26.01 2.75 22.66
CA SER A 365 25.18 3.02 23.81
C SER A 365 25.92 2.77 25.13
N PRO A 366 25.75 3.65 26.15
CA PRO A 366 26.24 3.37 27.51
C PRO A 366 25.43 2.28 28.23
N MET A 367 24.33 1.82 27.63
CA MET A 367 23.36 0.89 28.23
C MET A 367 23.33 -0.49 27.55
N VAL A 368 24.28 -0.81 26.67
CA VAL A 368 24.34 -2.12 25.99
C VAL A 368 24.23 -3.29 27.00
N ASN A 369 23.40 -4.27 26.66
CA ASN A 369 23.00 -5.44 27.46
C ASN A 369 22.13 -5.14 28.68
N GLN A 370 21.72 -3.89 28.93
CA GLN A 370 20.74 -3.57 29.97
C GLN A 370 19.33 -3.69 29.42
N THR A 371 18.40 -4.16 30.26
CA THR A 371 16.97 -4.11 29.97
C THR A 371 16.43 -2.77 30.45
N VAL A 372 15.78 -2.03 29.56
CA VAL A 372 15.22 -0.70 29.82
C VAL A 372 13.75 -0.66 29.41
N THR A 373 13.00 0.25 30.02
CA THR A 373 11.67 0.66 29.53
C THR A 373 11.77 2.08 29.01
N VAL A 374 11.57 2.28 27.71
CA VAL A 374 11.58 3.61 27.07
C VAL A 374 10.18 3.99 26.62
N ALA A 375 9.90 5.29 26.52
CA ALA A 375 8.63 5.80 25.99
C ALA A 375 8.85 6.86 24.90
N GLY A 376 7.93 6.93 23.95
CA GLY A 376 8.05 7.80 22.78
C GLY A 376 6.88 7.63 21.82
N ILE A 377 6.90 8.38 20.73
CA ILE A 377 5.89 8.36 19.68
C ILE A 377 6.42 7.55 18.49
N VAL A 378 5.64 6.59 17.98
CA VAL A 378 6.01 5.81 16.78
C VAL A 378 6.12 6.75 15.58
N THR A 379 7.28 6.75 14.91
CA THR A 379 7.58 7.59 13.75
C THR A 379 7.63 6.81 12.44
N ALA A 380 7.97 5.51 12.44
CA ALA A 380 8.00 4.67 11.23
C ALA A 380 7.76 3.17 11.54
N ASN A 381 7.22 2.41 10.58
CA ASN A 381 6.91 0.98 10.68
C ASN A 381 7.46 0.16 9.51
N LEU A 382 8.54 -0.61 9.75
CA LEU A 382 9.29 -1.32 8.72
C LEU A 382 9.24 -2.86 8.87
N ASP A 383 8.02 -3.40 9.05
CA ASP A 383 7.63 -4.83 9.14
C ASP A 383 8.25 -5.69 10.26
N ASN A 384 9.55 -5.60 10.55
CA ASN A 384 10.23 -6.27 11.67
C ASN A 384 10.97 -5.33 12.64
N SER A 385 10.96 -4.02 12.35
CA SER A 385 11.31 -2.97 13.31
C SER A 385 10.35 -1.78 13.19
N PHE A 386 10.20 -1.01 14.25
CA PHE A 386 9.58 0.31 14.20
C PHE A 386 10.52 1.33 14.85
N TYR A 387 10.34 2.60 14.52
CA TYR A 387 11.09 3.69 15.10
C TYR A 387 10.18 4.49 16.00
N MET A 388 10.72 4.98 17.11
CA MET A 388 10.02 5.87 18.02
C MET A 388 10.93 7.01 18.48
N GLN A 389 10.34 8.17 18.73
CA GLN A 389 11.05 9.37 19.12
C GLN A 389 10.28 10.14 20.19
N THR A 390 10.99 10.83 21.09
CA THR A 390 10.33 11.81 21.96
C THR A 390 9.87 13.05 21.18
N THR A 391 8.93 13.82 21.72
CA THR A 391 8.42 15.05 21.08
C THR A 391 9.29 16.28 21.29
N SER A 392 10.39 16.20 22.06
CA SER A 392 11.21 17.37 22.39
C SER A 392 12.05 17.89 21.22
N GLY A 393 12.30 17.05 20.21
CA GLY A 393 13.16 17.37 19.07
C GLY A 393 14.65 17.41 19.42
N ASP A 394 15.04 16.99 20.63
CA ASP A 394 16.44 16.93 21.04
C ASP A 394 17.21 15.89 20.22
N LYS A 395 18.51 16.11 20.03
CA LYS A 395 19.41 15.08 19.48
C LYS A 395 19.38 13.81 20.33
N TYR A 396 19.66 12.66 19.72
CA TYR A 396 19.68 11.35 20.38
C TYR A 396 18.33 10.93 20.98
N SER A 397 17.21 11.51 20.52
CA SER A 397 15.90 11.26 21.10
C SER A 397 15.04 10.25 20.31
N GLY A 398 15.63 9.63 19.29
CA GLY A 398 15.05 8.55 18.49
C GLY A 398 15.70 7.20 18.79
N ILE A 399 14.97 6.11 18.58
CA ILE A 399 15.46 4.75 18.82
C ILE A 399 14.77 3.75 17.88
N CYS A 400 15.54 2.79 17.37
CA CYS A 400 15.02 1.63 16.67
C CYS A 400 14.52 0.58 17.69
N VAL A 401 13.34 0.02 17.46
CA VAL A 401 12.81 -1.12 18.21
C VAL A 401 12.69 -2.30 17.26
N TYR A 402 13.53 -3.32 17.47
CA TYR A 402 13.49 -4.56 16.71
C TYR A 402 12.42 -5.50 17.31
N SER A 403 11.24 -5.49 16.70
CA SER A 403 10.07 -6.25 17.14
C SER A 403 9.08 -6.46 16.00
N ASN A 404 8.31 -7.55 16.09
CA ASN A 404 7.18 -7.86 15.21
C ASN A 404 5.90 -7.08 15.57
N TRP A 405 5.86 -6.38 16.71
CA TRP A 405 4.78 -5.45 17.02
C TRP A 405 4.78 -4.23 16.10
N ARG A 406 3.58 -3.74 15.72
CA ARG A 406 3.39 -2.49 15.00
C ARG A 406 2.34 -1.63 15.69
N GLY A 407 2.58 -0.33 15.72
CA GLY A 407 1.61 0.70 16.08
C GLY A 407 1.22 1.52 14.87
N LYS A 408 0.28 2.45 15.01
CA LYS A 408 0.10 3.53 14.03
C LYS A 408 1.21 4.56 14.23
N ILE A 409 1.66 5.20 13.15
CA ILE A 409 2.48 6.40 13.27
C ILE A 409 1.70 7.42 14.11
N GLY A 410 2.38 8.04 15.09
CA GLY A 410 1.76 8.91 16.09
C GLY A 410 1.31 8.19 17.37
N ASP A 411 1.34 6.86 17.44
CA ASP A 411 1.01 6.16 18.68
C ASP A 411 2.07 6.42 19.78
N SER A 412 1.59 6.74 20.97
CA SER A 412 2.41 6.90 22.17
C SER A 412 2.61 5.54 22.83
N VAL A 413 3.84 5.04 22.82
CA VAL A 413 4.15 3.69 23.28
C VAL A 413 5.19 3.68 24.39
N ALA A 414 5.08 2.70 25.27
CA ALA A 414 6.14 2.29 26.17
C ALA A 414 6.63 0.91 25.78
N VAL A 415 7.95 0.74 25.69
CA VAL A 415 8.61 -0.47 25.21
C VAL A 415 9.62 -0.94 26.24
N THR A 416 9.51 -2.20 26.67
CA THR A 416 10.52 -2.85 27.49
C THR A 416 11.29 -3.87 26.66
N GLY A 417 12.61 -3.75 26.66
CA GLY A 417 13.51 -4.66 25.95
C GLY A 417 14.96 -4.41 26.31
N LYS A 418 15.86 -5.14 25.66
CA LYS A 418 17.29 -5.08 25.88
C LYS A 418 17.97 -4.16 24.88
N VAL A 419 18.82 -3.27 25.35
CA VAL A 419 19.64 -2.41 24.49
C VAL A 419 20.76 -3.23 23.86
N VAL A 420 20.88 -3.17 22.53
CA VAL A 420 21.94 -3.88 21.78
C VAL A 420 22.53 -2.97 20.69
N GLU A 421 23.73 -3.33 20.26
CA GLU A 421 24.37 -2.78 19.06
C GLU A 421 24.26 -3.82 17.95
N TYR A 422 23.55 -3.49 16.87
CA TYR A 422 23.45 -4.35 15.70
C TYR A 422 23.91 -3.60 14.47
N GLN A 423 25.03 -4.04 13.87
CA GLN A 423 25.63 -3.35 12.72
C GLN A 423 25.93 -1.86 13.01
N ASN A 424 26.35 -1.55 14.23
CA ASN A 424 26.56 -0.19 14.75
C ASN A 424 25.29 0.68 14.83
N LEU A 425 24.09 0.08 14.83
CA LEU A 425 22.83 0.73 15.17
C LEU A 425 22.50 0.40 16.63
N THR A 426 22.23 1.42 17.45
CA THR A 426 21.64 1.25 18.77
C THR A 426 20.16 0.90 18.62
N GLU A 427 19.76 -0.28 19.11
CA GLU A 427 18.36 -0.72 19.06
C GLU A 427 17.90 -1.38 20.36
N ILE A 428 16.58 -1.34 20.59
CA ILE A 428 15.92 -2.17 21.60
C ILE A 428 15.52 -3.49 20.94
N SER A 429 16.12 -4.59 21.38
CA SER A 429 15.80 -5.96 20.96
C SER A 429 15.23 -6.76 22.12
N GLU A 430 14.97 -8.07 21.91
CA GLU A 430 14.43 -8.97 22.96
C GLU A 430 13.22 -8.32 23.67
N VAL A 431 12.33 -7.68 22.89
CA VAL A 431 11.22 -6.89 23.43
C VAL A 431 10.29 -7.81 24.20
N THR A 432 10.02 -7.48 25.46
CA THR A 432 9.15 -8.27 26.34
C THR A 432 7.79 -7.63 26.54
N MET A 433 7.67 -6.32 26.32
CA MET A 433 6.42 -5.58 26.49
C MET A 433 6.35 -4.40 25.54
N VAL A 434 5.19 -4.23 24.89
CA VAL A 434 4.79 -2.97 24.28
C VAL A 434 3.41 -2.59 24.78
N PHE A 435 3.31 -1.43 25.43
CA PHE A 435 2.04 -0.85 25.86
C PHE A 435 1.72 0.39 25.03
N ASN A 436 0.56 0.41 24.38
CA ASN A 436 0.12 1.51 23.51
C ASN A 436 -0.91 2.39 24.23
N TYR A 437 -0.53 3.64 24.50
CA TYR A 437 -1.37 4.69 25.10
C TYR A 437 -2.25 5.43 24.08
N GLY A 438 -2.36 4.89 22.87
CA GLY A 438 -3.12 5.46 21.77
C GLY A 438 -2.38 6.61 21.08
N HIS A 439 -3.06 7.18 20.09
CA HIS A 439 -2.51 8.21 19.23
C HIS A 439 -2.25 9.53 19.97
N LYS A 440 -1.13 10.15 19.65
CA LYS A 440 -0.73 11.52 20.03
C LYS A 440 -0.16 12.23 18.81
N GLU A 441 0.14 13.51 18.97
CA GLU A 441 0.80 14.31 17.94
C GLU A 441 2.16 13.71 17.56
N THR A 442 2.35 13.50 16.25
CA THR A 442 3.60 12.98 15.69
C THR A 442 4.71 14.04 15.84
N PRO A 443 5.96 13.65 16.20
CA PRO A 443 7.09 14.55 16.19
C PRO A 443 7.28 15.23 14.84
N VAL A 444 7.60 16.52 14.85
CA VAL A 444 7.94 17.27 13.63
C VAL A 444 9.30 16.77 13.10
N PRO A 445 9.41 16.38 11.82
CA PRO A 445 10.68 15.98 11.23
C PRO A 445 11.75 17.07 11.36
N MET A 446 12.99 16.68 11.63
CA MET A 446 14.09 17.65 11.66
C MET A 446 14.62 17.93 10.26
N GLU A 447 14.61 19.20 9.85
CA GLU A 447 15.18 19.66 8.58
C GLU A 447 16.71 19.57 8.60
N LEU A 448 17.28 18.71 7.73
CA LEU A 448 18.71 18.46 7.66
C LEU A 448 19.19 18.41 6.21
N SER A 449 20.48 18.66 5.99
CA SER A 449 21.16 18.36 4.73
C SER A 449 21.76 16.97 4.76
N ALA A 450 22.09 16.40 3.60
CA ALA A 450 22.72 15.08 3.49
C ALA A 450 24.03 14.95 4.31
N THR A 451 24.77 16.04 4.52
CA THR A 451 26.03 16.04 5.30
C THR A 451 25.83 16.19 6.80
N ALA A 452 24.66 16.64 7.25
CA ALA A 452 24.36 16.81 8.66
C ALA A 452 24.01 15.48 9.36
N ILE A 453 23.66 14.45 8.59
CA ILE A 453 23.29 13.13 9.11
C ILE A 453 24.50 12.43 9.73
N ASN A 454 24.37 12.08 11.02
CA ASN A 454 25.37 11.42 11.84
C ASN A 454 24.71 10.76 13.06
N GLU A 455 25.52 10.19 13.96
CA GLU A 455 25.10 9.53 15.21
C GLU A 455 24.04 10.30 16.02
N SER A 456 24.14 11.64 16.06
CA SER A 456 23.22 12.45 16.87
C SER A 456 21.77 12.47 16.37
N TYR A 457 21.55 11.91 15.18
CA TYR A 457 20.24 11.76 14.56
C TYR A 457 19.84 10.30 14.39
N GLU A 458 20.63 9.34 14.86
CA GLU A 458 20.29 7.92 14.79
C GLU A 458 18.89 7.65 15.38
N GLY A 459 18.04 6.97 14.60
CA GLY A 459 16.68 6.64 14.96
C GLY A 459 15.68 7.81 14.91
N MET A 460 16.11 9.01 14.53
CA MET A 460 15.25 10.20 14.49
C MET A 460 14.57 10.40 13.12
N LEU A 461 13.39 11.03 13.15
CA LEU A 461 12.64 11.47 11.99
C LEU A 461 13.22 12.77 11.45
N VAL A 462 13.57 12.78 10.16
CA VAL A 462 14.23 13.90 9.47
C VAL A 462 13.50 14.21 8.18
N LYS A 463 13.64 15.46 7.71
CA LYS A 463 13.22 15.91 6.39
C LYS A 463 14.42 16.49 5.66
N LEU A 464 14.60 16.08 4.41
CA LEU A 464 15.58 16.64 3.49
C LEU A 464 14.79 17.29 2.35
N SER A 465 14.87 18.62 2.26
CA SER A 465 14.20 19.38 1.21
C SER A 465 15.04 19.53 -0.05
N ASP A 466 14.35 19.70 -1.16
CA ASP A 466 14.92 20.01 -2.47
C ASP A 466 16.01 19.01 -2.94
N VAL A 467 15.84 17.72 -2.66
CA VAL A 467 16.78 16.66 -3.05
C VAL A 467 16.39 15.99 -4.36
N ASN A 468 17.37 15.39 -5.04
CA ASN A 468 17.15 14.64 -6.28
C ASN A 468 17.67 13.21 -6.14
N PHE A 469 16.90 12.22 -6.60
CA PHE A 469 17.40 10.86 -6.74
C PHE A 469 18.40 10.77 -7.91
N SER A 470 19.50 10.05 -7.71
CA SER A 470 20.53 9.87 -8.76
C SER A 470 20.03 9.08 -9.98
N ASN A 471 19.01 8.24 -9.80
CA ASN A 471 18.39 7.42 -10.83
C ASN A 471 16.86 7.60 -10.77
N ALA A 472 16.34 8.60 -11.47
CA ALA A 472 14.91 8.85 -11.55
C ALA A 472 14.19 7.86 -12.48
N ASP A 473 12.88 7.68 -12.28
CA ASP A 473 12.00 6.82 -13.10
C ASP A 473 12.43 5.34 -13.16
N VAL A 474 13.09 4.86 -12.11
CA VAL A 474 13.45 3.46 -11.94
C VAL A 474 12.42 2.76 -11.08
N LEU A 475 11.94 1.58 -11.53
CA LEU A 475 11.08 0.72 -10.75
C LEU A 475 11.88 0.12 -9.58
N ILE A 476 11.37 0.26 -8.37
CA ILE A 476 11.92 -0.38 -7.18
C ILE A 476 11.53 -1.87 -7.22
N PRO A 477 12.48 -2.82 -7.25
CA PRO A 477 12.17 -4.24 -7.33
C PRO A 477 11.55 -4.75 -6.01
N ALA A 478 10.91 -5.92 -6.05
CA ALA A 478 10.28 -6.54 -4.89
C ALA A 478 11.24 -6.76 -3.70
N ASP A 479 12.50 -7.07 -4.01
CA ASP A 479 13.56 -7.30 -3.01
C ASP A 479 14.12 -6.01 -2.40
N GLY A 480 13.64 -4.84 -2.84
CA GLY A 480 14.16 -3.54 -2.41
C GLY A 480 15.54 -3.20 -3.01
N GLY A 481 16.24 -2.24 -2.41
CA GLY A 481 17.52 -1.77 -2.95
C GLY A 481 18.10 -0.57 -2.21
N SER A 482 19.31 -0.17 -2.62
CA SER A 482 19.95 1.06 -2.15
C SER A 482 19.93 2.11 -3.26
N TYR A 483 19.50 3.31 -2.89
CA TYR A 483 19.37 4.45 -3.79
C TYR A 483 20.14 5.64 -3.20
N THR A 484 20.46 6.61 -4.05
CA THR A 484 21.18 7.81 -3.62
C THR A 484 20.31 9.02 -3.89
N ILE A 485 20.13 9.86 -2.86
CA ILE A 485 19.58 11.20 -3.03
C ILE A 485 20.69 12.22 -2.87
N MET A 486 20.57 13.34 -3.58
CA MET A 486 21.56 14.40 -3.64
C MET A 486 20.96 15.75 -3.26
N ASP A 487 21.68 16.47 -2.40
CA ASP A 487 21.48 17.89 -2.09
C ASP A 487 22.71 18.64 -2.65
N GLY A 488 22.57 19.18 -3.86
CA GLY A 488 23.68 19.75 -4.62
C GLY A 488 24.77 18.73 -4.95
N THR A 489 25.93 18.85 -4.29
CA THR A 489 27.09 17.92 -4.46
C THR A 489 27.18 16.85 -3.39
N ASN A 490 26.34 16.94 -2.36
CA ASN A 490 26.33 16.01 -1.24
C ASN A 490 25.33 14.88 -1.53
N SER A 491 25.62 13.69 -1.03
CA SER A 491 24.78 12.52 -1.26
C SER A 491 24.57 11.72 0.01
N ILE A 492 23.40 11.11 0.16
CA ILE A 492 23.13 10.12 1.20
C ILE A 492 22.37 8.92 0.63
N THR A 493 22.58 7.76 1.23
CA THR A 493 21.90 6.51 0.85
C THR A 493 20.48 6.46 1.41
N VAL A 494 19.52 6.14 0.55
CA VAL A 494 18.17 5.69 0.92
C VAL A 494 18.15 4.17 0.77
N TYR A 495 17.87 3.45 1.85
CA TYR A 495 17.76 2.00 1.83
C TYR A 495 16.30 1.57 1.88
N VAL A 496 15.88 0.83 0.85
CA VAL A 496 14.55 0.23 0.73
C VAL A 496 14.65 -1.26 1.01
N ARG A 497 13.91 -1.73 2.02
CA ARG A 497 13.87 -3.13 2.44
C ARG A 497 13.05 -3.99 1.47
N PHE A 498 13.31 -5.29 1.45
CA PHE A 498 12.38 -6.26 0.84
C PHE A 498 10.99 -6.12 1.48
N ASN A 499 9.93 -6.29 0.69
CA ASN A 499 8.53 -6.08 1.10
C ASN A 499 8.15 -4.65 1.54
N SER A 500 9.02 -3.65 1.39
CA SER A 500 8.69 -2.25 1.67
C SER A 500 7.49 -1.79 0.84
N ARG A 501 6.70 -0.85 1.38
CA ARG A 501 5.61 -0.17 0.66
C ARG A 501 6.09 0.63 -0.56
N LEU A 502 7.41 0.83 -0.69
CA LEU A 502 8.03 1.43 -1.87
C LEU A 502 8.31 0.41 -2.98
N CYS A 503 8.35 -0.89 -2.70
CA CYS A 503 8.56 -1.91 -3.72
C CYS A 503 7.41 -1.86 -4.74
N GLY A 504 7.73 -1.98 -6.03
CA GLY A 504 6.76 -1.85 -7.12
C GLY A 504 6.41 -0.40 -7.50
N THR A 505 6.83 0.59 -6.70
CA THR A 505 6.73 2.00 -7.07
C THR A 505 7.92 2.45 -7.91
N ARG A 506 7.78 3.59 -8.60
CA ARG A 506 8.88 4.22 -9.35
C ARG A 506 9.48 5.36 -8.55
N ILE A 507 10.80 5.49 -8.64
CA ILE A 507 11.51 6.64 -8.09
C ILE A 507 11.02 7.91 -8.82
N PRO A 508 10.62 8.95 -8.08
CA PRO A 508 10.11 10.18 -8.69
C PRO A 508 11.17 10.87 -9.55
N ASN A 509 10.70 11.62 -10.53
CA ASN A 509 11.53 12.49 -11.35
C ASN A 509 11.67 13.86 -10.68
N GLY A 510 12.78 14.54 -10.95
CA GLY A 510 13.01 15.90 -10.46
C GLY A 510 13.21 16.01 -8.95
N THR A 511 13.10 17.24 -8.47
CA THR A 511 13.34 17.60 -7.08
C THR A 511 12.18 17.17 -6.18
N VAL A 512 12.51 16.63 -5.02
CA VAL A 512 11.56 16.12 -4.03
C VAL A 512 11.98 16.52 -2.61
N ASP A 513 11.00 16.56 -1.73
CA ASP A 513 11.15 16.60 -0.28
C ASP A 513 11.04 15.17 0.26
N VAL A 514 12.04 14.71 1.02
CA VAL A 514 12.08 13.35 1.57
C VAL A 514 11.98 13.40 3.09
N THR A 515 10.91 12.84 3.63
CA THR A 515 10.81 12.50 5.05
C THR A 515 11.31 11.07 5.25
N ALA A 516 12.14 10.84 6.27
CA ALA A 516 12.71 9.53 6.56
C ALA A 516 13.13 9.38 8.02
N VAL A 517 13.35 8.15 8.48
CA VAL A 517 14.07 7.90 9.73
C VAL A 517 15.54 7.59 9.43
N VAL A 518 16.43 8.15 10.24
CA VAL A 518 17.87 7.89 10.13
C VAL A 518 18.20 6.54 10.74
N SER A 519 18.98 5.74 10.03
CA SER A 519 19.47 4.44 10.47
C SER A 519 20.96 4.32 10.15
N GLN A 520 21.57 3.26 10.65
CA GLN A 520 22.96 2.93 10.38
C GLN A 520 23.08 1.46 10.00
N TYR A 521 23.98 1.18 9.05
CA TYR A 521 24.42 -0.17 8.74
C TYR A 521 25.93 -0.18 8.57
N GLN A 522 26.61 -0.88 9.47
CA GLN A 522 28.06 -0.87 9.60
C GLN A 522 28.56 0.57 9.77
N THR A 523 29.28 1.11 8.80
CA THR A 523 29.83 2.48 8.87
C THR A 523 29.02 3.50 8.08
N THR A 524 27.88 3.10 7.51
CA THR A 524 27.09 3.95 6.61
C THR A 524 25.81 4.39 7.30
N TYR A 525 25.65 5.70 7.47
CA TYR A 525 24.35 6.30 7.78
C TYR A 525 23.47 6.28 6.54
N GLN A 526 22.21 5.92 6.72
CA GLN A 526 21.24 5.73 5.66
C GLN A 526 19.86 6.22 6.11
N LEU A 527 19.01 6.53 5.14
CA LEU A 527 17.62 6.92 5.35
C LEU A 527 16.70 5.74 5.06
N LEU A 528 15.72 5.51 5.93
CA LEU A 528 14.64 4.55 5.71
C LEU A 528 13.33 5.31 5.54
N ILE A 529 12.64 5.04 4.44
CA ILE A 529 11.36 5.66 4.09
C ILE A 529 10.26 4.63 4.32
N ASP A 530 9.22 5.00 5.07
CA ASP A 530 8.14 4.10 5.47
C ASP A 530 7.17 3.77 4.32
N ASN A 531 6.76 4.81 3.57
CA ASN A 531 5.81 4.71 2.47
C ASN A 531 6.01 5.83 1.43
N ILE A 532 5.35 5.71 0.28
CA ILE A 532 5.52 6.65 -0.84
C ILE A 532 5.07 8.08 -0.52
N GLY A 533 4.12 8.26 0.41
CA GLY A 533 3.65 9.58 0.83
C GLY A 533 4.68 10.40 1.59
N TRP A 534 5.81 9.81 1.99
CA TRP A 534 6.95 10.51 2.57
C TRP A 534 7.91 11.10 1.54
N ILE A 535 7.65 10.86 0.26
CA ILE A 535 8.35 11.51 -0.84
C ILE A 535 7.37 12.49 -1.48
N GLU A 536 7.50 13.75 -1.10
CA GLU A 536 6.67 14.82 -1.59
C GLU A 536 7.35 15.43 -2.82
N GLN A 537 6.64 15.48 -3.95
CA GLN A 537 7.20 16.13 -5.13
C GLN A 537 7.45 17.61 -4.81
N GLY A 538 8.69 18.07 -5.00
CA GLY A 538 9.00 19.48 -4.92
C GLY A 538 8.20 20.23 -5.98
N VAL A 539 7.84 21.49 -5.71
CA VAL A 539 7.20 22.31 -6.74
C VAL A 539 8.27 22.63 -7.77
N ASP A 540 8.23 21.97 -8.91
CA ASP A 540 8.92 22.50 -10.08
C ASP A 540 8.25 23.85 -10.39
N VAL A 541 9.00 24.93 -10.23
CA VAL A 541 8.57 26.30 -10.54
C VAL A 541 9.32 26.85 -11.75
N THR A 542 10.17 26.02 -12.36
CA THR A 542 11.01 26.43 -13.48
C THR A 542 10.39 26.00 -14.79
N ALA A 543 10.36 26.90 -15.76
CA ALA A 543 9.88 26.56 -17.10
C ALA A 543 10.96 25.83 -17.91
N PRO A 544 10.56 24.99 -18.89
CA PRO A 544 11.49 24.36 -19.81
C PRO A 544 12.44 25.36 -20.47
N VAL A 545 13.72 25.04 -20.47
CA VAL A 545 14.80 25.81 -21.08
C VAL A 545 15.28 25.11 -22.35
N ILE A 546 15.50 25.88 -23.41
CA ILE A 546 16.06 25.39 -24.68
C ILE A 546 17.51 24.95 -24.43
N ALA A 547 17.77 23.64 -24.48
CA ALA A 547 19.09 23.06 -24.31
C ALA A 547 19.91 23.07 -25.61
N ALA A 548 19.26 22.82 -26.76
CA ALA A 548 19.92 22.84 -28.06
C ALA A 548 18.94 23.07 -29.21
N VAL A 549 19.44 23.61 -30.32
CA VAL A 549 18.71 23.72 -31.59
C VAL A 549 19.62 23.22 -32.73
N ASN A 550 19.18 22.17 -33.42
CA ASN A 550 19.89 21.57 -34.53
C ASN A 550 19.09 21.71 -35.83
N VAL A 551 19.75 22.13 -36.91
CA VAL A 551 19.15 22.18 -38.24
C VAL A 551 19.57 20.94 -39.00
N THR A 552 18.63 20.06 -39.33
CA THR A 552 18.93 18.81 -40.05
C THR A 552 18.99 19.05 -41.55
N ASP A 553 18.08 19.88 -42.09
CA ASP A 553 18.07 20.33 -43.49
C ASP A 553 17.28 21.64 -43.66
N ALA A 554 17.01 22.05 -44.90
CA ALA A 554 16.30 23.29 -45.22
C ALA A 554 14.80 23.29 -44.84
N SER A 555 14.27 22.19 -44.33
CA SER A 555 12.86 21.99 -43.98
C SER A 555 12.66 21.64 -42.51
N TYR A 556 13.69 21.22 -41.77
CA TYR A 556 13.52 20.72 -40.40
C TYR A 556 14.53 21.29 -39.39
N ILE A 557 14.00 21.65 -38.22
CA ILE A 557 14.76 22.09 -37.04
C ILE A 557 14.36 21.22 -35.85
N GLU A 558 15.34 20.61 -35.19
CA GLU A 558 15.16 19.91 -33.92
C GLU A 558 15.47 20.88 -32.77
N VAL A 559 14.56 20.97 -31.81
CA VAL A 559 14.68 21.77 -30.58
C VAL A 559 14.67 20.80 -29.40
N SER A 560 15.71 20.83 -28.57
CA SER A 560 15.81 20.03 -27.35
C SER A 560 15.66 20.92 -26.13
N PHE A 561 14.91 20.46 -25.14
CA PHE A 561 14.73 21.09 -23.83
C PHE A 561 15.56 20.35 -22.76
N ASN A 562 15.87 21.03 -21.66
CA ASN A 562 16.56 20.47 -20.50
C ASN A 562 15.71 19.45 -19.70
N GLU A 563 14.40 19.38 -19.97
CA GLU A 563 13.43 18.62 -19.19
C GLU A 563 12.24 18.13 -20.05
N LYS A 564 11.34 17.36 -19.43
CA LYS A 564 10.18 16.79 -20.13
C LYS A 564 9.13 17.87 -20.39
N ILE A 565 8.65 17.94 -21.63
CA ILE A 565 7.62 18.91 -22.05
C ILE A 565 6.28 18.21 -22.26
N LYS A 566 5.20 18.94 -22.02
CA LYS A 566 3.83 18.47 -22.23
C LYS A 566 3.49 18.52 -23.72
N GLU A 567 3.17 17.35 -24.29
CA GLU A 567 2.86 17.19 -25.71
C GLU A 567 1.80 18.18 -26.21
N SER A 568 0.74 18.44 -25.42
CA SER A 568 -0.34 19.36 -25.79
C SER A 568 0.10 20.83 -25.91
N SER A 569 1.25 21.21 -25.34
CA SER A 569 1.81 22.56 -25.47
C SER A 569 2.65 22.76 -26.73
N VAL A 570 2.99 21.68 -27.44
CA VAL A 570 3.80 21.71 -28.66
C VAL A 570 2.93 22.06 -29.87
N VAL A 571 2.77 23.35 -30.11
CA VAL A 571 2.02 23.89 -31.26
C VAL A 571 2.88 24.85 -32.07
N PRO A 572 2.67 24.99 -33.40
CA PRO A 572 3.47 25.88 -34.24
C PRO A 572 3.55 27.32 -33.74
N SER A 573 2.48 27.83 -33.14
CA SER A 573 2.42 29.19 -32.57
C SER A 573 3.32 29.40 -31.36
N ALA A 574 3.79 28.33 -30.72
CA ALA A 574 4.71 28.42 -29.59
C ALA A 574 6.16 28.70 -30.01
N PHE A 575 6.46 28.67 -31.31
CA PHE A 575 7.80 28.82 -31.87
C PHE A 575 7.82 29.94 -32.91
N SER A 576 8.87 30.76 -32.91
CA SER A 576 9.06 31.79 -33.93
C SER A 576 10.54 32.01 -34.24
N ILE A 577 10.82 32.23 -35.52
CA ILE A 577 12.16 32.53 -36.03
C ILE A 577 11.97 33.66 -37.06
N GLU A 578 12.71 34.76 -36.90
CA GLU A 578 12.55 35.91 -37.79
C GLU A 578 12.93 35.54 -39.25
N GLY A 579 11.99 35.76 -40.17
CA GLY A 579 12.18 35.46 -41.60
C GLY A 579 12.07 33.97 -41.96
N VAL A 580 11.60 33.11 -41.05
CA VAL A 580 11.33 31.69 -41.30
C VAL A 580 9.90 31.36 -40.88
N THR A 581 9.16 30.67 -41.75
CA THR A 581 7.78 30.25 -41.48
C THR A 581 7.78 28.89 -40.80
N ILE A 582 7.17 28.78 -39.61
CA ILE A 582 6.91 27.48 -38.95
C ILE A 582 5.60 26.90 -39.52
N ILE A 583 5.69 25.75 -40.17
CA ILE A 583 4.57 25.04 -40.80
C ILE A 583 3.96 24.02 -39.84
N GLY A 584 4.79 23.37 -39.03
CA GLY A 584 4.39 22.33 -38.09
C GLY A 584 5.34 22.23 -36.90
N ALA A 585 4.84 21.74 -35.77
CA ALA A 585 5.63 21.41 -34.58
C ALA A 585 5.19 20.01 -34.13
N TYR A 586 6.16 19.11 -33.97
CA TYR A 586 5.89 17.70 -33.69
C TYR A 586 6.70 17.27 -32.46
N TYR A 587 6.03 16.77 -31.45
CA TYR A 587 6.64 16.23 -30.24
C TYR A 587 7.36 14.89 -30.53
N TYR A 588 8.59 14.73 -30.01
CA TYR A 588 9.47 13.56 -30.15
C TYR A 588 10.19 13.33 -28.79
N PRO A 589 10.63 12.10 -28.45
CA PRO A 589 10.52 11.54 -27.09
C PRO A 589 10.89 12.50 -25.95
N THR A 590 9.94 12.72 -25.04
CA THR A 590 10.06 13.39 -23.73
C THR A 590 10.56 14.83 -23.70
N THR A 591 11.67 15.20 -24.37
CA THR A 591 12.34 16.51 -24.25
C THR A 591 12.55 17.22 -25.59
N GLN A 592 12.01 16.71 -26.70
CA GLN A 592 12.35 17.19 -28.06
C GLN A 592 11.14 17.62 -28.87
N VAL A 593 11.35 18.60 -29.76
CA VAL A 593 10.37 19.09 -30.74
C VAL A 593 11.01 19.20 -32.11
N TYR A 594 10.33 18.69 -33.13
CA TYR A 594 10.70 18.88 -34.54
C TYR A 594 9.81 19.95 -35.16
N LEU A 595 10.42 21.03 -35.61
CA LEU A 595 9.76 22.10 -36.35
C LEU A 595 9.92 21.84 -37.85
N LEU A 596 8.80 21.75 -38.56
CA LEU A 596 8.77 21.83 -40.01
C LEU A 596 8.74 23.30 -40.40
N VAL A 597 9.71 23.75 -41.20
CA VAL A 597 9.93 25.16 -41.52
C VAL A 597 10.04 25.41 -43.02
N SER A 598 9.85 26.67 -43.43
CA SER A 598 10.13 27.14 -44.78
C SER A 598 10.80 28.51 -44.75
N GLY A 599 11.75 28.73 -45.66
CA GLY A 599 12.48 30.00 -45.77
C GLY A 599 13.78 30.09 -44.96
N ILE A 600 14.25 28.97 -44.39
CA ILE A 600 15.57 28.94 -43.74
C ILE A 600 16.70 29.04 -44.79
N GLN A 601 17.71 29.84 -44.52
CA GLN A 601 18.86 30.13 -45.37
C GLN A 601 20.14 29.99 -44.56
N GLN A 602 21.30 29.72 -45.16
CA GLN A 602 22.56 29.64 -44.40
C GLN A 602 22.95 30.98 -43.77
N LYS A 603 22.55 31.19 -42.52
CA LYS A 603 22.92 32.33 -41.67
C LYS A 603 22.64 32.00 -40.20
N GLU A 604 22.90 32.96 -39.33
CA GLU A 604 22.49 32.91 -37.94
C GLU A 604 21.01 33.28 -37.79
N TYR A 605 20.34 32.58 -36.88
CA TYR A 605 18.96 32.78 -36.50
C TYR A 605 18.84 32.77 -34.98
N THR A 606 17.76 33.36 -34.49
CA THR A 606 17.32 33.23 -33.11
C THR A 606 15.96 32.55 -33.10
N LEU A 607 15.87 31.39 -32.47
CA LEU A 607 14.61 30.76 -32.12
C LEU A 607 14.05 31.47 -30.88
N THR A 608 12.78 31.85 -30.92
CA THR A 608 12.03 32.28 -29.75
C THR A 608 10.93 31.26 -29.45
N VAL A 609 10.90 30.77 -28.22
CA VAL A 609 9.88 29.83 -27.70
C VAL A 609 9.03 30.55 -26.66
N ASN A 610 7.71 30.47 -26.82
CA ASN A 610 6.74 31.05 -25.91
C ASN A 610 5.49 30.17 -25.83
N GLY A 611 5.18 29.60 -24.67
CA GLY A 611 3.99 28.76 -24.49
C GLY A 611 4.24 27.25 -24.41
N VAL A 612 5.50 26.78 -24.49
CA VAL A 612 5.83 25.37 -24.22
C VAL A 612 5.81 25.14 -22.71
N GLU A 613 4.99 24.17 -22.28
CA GLU A 613 4.70 23.82 -20.89
C GLU A 613 5.48 22.54 -20.51
N ASP A 614 6.00 22.45 -19.29
CA ASP A 614 6.45 21.18 -18.72
C ASP A 614 5.26 20.31 -18.26
N LEU A 615 5.54 19.19 -17.58
CA LEU A 615 4.50 18.33 -17.01
C LEU A 615 3.87 18.89 -15.71
N TYR A 616 4.39 19.99 -15.18
CA TYR A 616 3.99 20.60 -13.90
C TYR A 616 3.25 21.95 -14.07
N GLY A 617 3.09 22.44 -15.30
CA GLY A 617 2.37 23.67 -15.61
C GLY A 617 3.24 24.91 -15.78
N ASN A 618 4.57 24.77 -15.72
CA ASN A 618 5.47 25.90 -15.93
C ASN A 618 5.65 26.17 -17.42
N ILE A 619 5.46 27.43 -17.81
CA ILE A 619 5.39 27.84 -19.22
C ILE A 619 6.64 28.64 -19.60
N THR A 620 7.28 28.21 -20.68
CA THR A 620 8.38 28.95 -21.31
C THR A 620 7.89 30.32 -21.77
N GLN A 621 8.47 31.41 -21.28
CA GLN A 621 8.11 32.78 -21.67
C GLN A 621 9.26 33.48 -22.40
N ASN A 622 9.10 33.72 -23.69
CA ASN A 622 10.05 34.43 -24.54
C ASN A 622 11.50 33.89 -24.44
N ALA A 623 11.67 32.58 -24.27
CA ALA A 623 12.99 31.98 -24.24
C ALA A 623 13.61 32.07 -25.63
N THR A 624 14.89 32.45 -25.71
CA THR A 624 15.58 32.59 -26.99
C THR A 624 16.81 31.71 -27.07
N PHE A 625 17.10 31.20 -28.25
CA PHE A 625 18.30 30.40 -28.52
C PHE A 625 18.87 30.76 -29.89
N ALA A 626 20.12 31.22 -29.91
CA ALA A 626 20.83 31.53 -31.14
C ALA A 626 21.42 30.25 -31.76
N PHE A 627 21.23 30.06 -33.06
CA PHE A 627 21.76 28.91 -33.78
C PHE A 627 22.16 29.29 -35.22
N THR A 628 23.08 28.53 -35.81
CA THR A 628 23.49 28.71 -37.20
C THR A 628 22.96 27.56 -38.05
N SER A 629 22.28 27.88 -39.15
CA SER A 629 21.77 26.84 -40.06
C SER A 629 22.81 26.51 -41.14
N ASN A 630 23.70 25.56 -40.85
CA ASN A 630 24.74 25.12 -41.79
C ASN A 630 24.33 23.84 -42.51
N PHE A 631 23.71 23.94 -43.69
CA PHE A 631 23.30 22.79 -44.51
C PHE A 631 23.90 22.88 -45.92
N SER A 632 24.62 21.86 -46.41
CA SER A 632 25.27 21.90 -47.73
C SER A 632 24.24 22.06 -48.87
N SER A 633 24.31 23.16 -49.61
CA SER A 633 23.46 23.46 -50.75
C SER A 633 23.85 22.63 -51.98
N ILE A 634 23.39 21.38 -52.05
CA ILE A 634 23.25 20.66 -53.32
C ILE A 634 21.77 20.49 -53.60
N LYS A 635 21.19 21.46 -54.32
CA LYS A 635 19.94 21.24 -55.06
C LYS A 635 20.29 20.63 -56.42
N ASN A 636 19.96 19.36 -56.62
CA ASN A 636 19.87 18.78 -57.96
C ASN A 636 18.46 19.07 -58.50
N GLU A 637 18.33 20.13 -59.29
CA GLU A 637 17.23 20.24 -60.26
C GLU A 637 17.56 19.41 -61.49
N SER A 638 17.15 18.15 -61.47
CA SER A 638 16.85 17.37 -62.68
C SER A 638 16.12 16.08 -62.29
N SER A 639 14.80 16.11 -62.41
CA SER A 639 13.93 14.98 -62.73
C SER A 639 14.38 13.59 -62.25
N ILE A 640 14.02 13.21 -61.02
CA ILE A 640 13.44 11.91 -60.63
C ILE A 640 12.54 12.21 -59.41
N LYS A 641 11.24 11.90 -59.51
CA LYS A 641 10.31 11.95 -58.37
C LYS A 641 10.70 10.85 -57.38
N THR A 642 11.32 11.21 -56.25
CA THR A 642 11.78 10.27 -55.24
C THR A 642 10.74 10.08 -54.14
N LEU A 643 10.43 8.82 -53.86
CA LEU A 643 9.73 8.37 -52.66
C LEU A 643 10.58 8.70 -51.42
N GLU A 644 10.05 9.51 -50.51
CA GLU A 644 10.72 9.84 -49.25
C GLU A 644 10.13 9.00 -48.11
N LEU A 645 11.01 8.40 -47.29
CA LEU A 645 10.67 7.52 -46.17
C LEU A 645 11.41 7.97 -44.92
N PHE A 646 10.67 8.29 -43.85
CA PHE A 646 11.28 8.68 -42.58
C PHE A 646 10.41 8.31 -41.35
N PRO A 647 11.04 7.94 -40.23
CA PRO A 647 12.47 7.71 -40.07
C PRO A 647 12.90 6.40 -40.74
N ASN A 648 14.15 6.36 -41.21
CA ASN A 648 14.79 5.15 -41.71
C ASN A 648 16.25 5.17 -41.26
N PRO A 649 16.64 4.42 -40.21
CA PRO A 649 15.91 3.31 -39.59
C PRO A 649 14.63 3.70 -38.83
N THR A 650 13.67 2.76 -38.71
CA THR A 650 12.40 2.92 -37.97
C THR A 650 12.26 1.85 -36.88
N ARG A 651 11.48 2.13 -35.83
CA ARG A 651 11.06 1.15 -34.80
C ARG A 651 9.62 0.66 -34.96
N GLY A 652 9.06 0.77 -36.17
CA GLY A 652 7.74 0.24 -36.51
C GLY A 652 6.73 1.27 -37.00
N LEU A 653 7.03 2.58 -36.94
CA LEU A 653 6.22 3.62 -37.56
C LEU A 653 7.05 4.34 -38.64
N VAL A 654 6.55 4.36 -39.86
CA VAL A 654 7.21 5.05 -40.99
C VAL A 654 6.26 6.03 -41.65
N THR A 655 6.76 7.22 -41.95
CA THR A 655 6.07 8.22 -42.78
C THR A 655 6.56 8.11 -44.21
N ILE A 656 5.61 8.12 -45.12
CA ILE A 656 5.81 8.07 -46.55
C ILE A 656 5.29 9.35 -47.18
N SER A 657 6.15 10.07 -47.88
CA SER A 657 5.77 11.28 -48.60
C SER A 657 5.69 11.01 -50.10
N LEU A 658 4.51 11.31 -50.67
CA LEU A 658 4.19 11.14 -52.09
C LEU A 658 3.56 12.41 -52.63
N ASP A 659 3.98 12.87 -53.82
CA ASP A 659 3.30 13.98 -54.46
C ASP A 659 1.84 13.65 -54.83
N GLU A 660 0.98 14.67 -54.85
CA GLU A 660 -0.48 14.53 -55.06
C GLU A 660 -0.84 13.82 -56.38
N ARG A 661 0.03 13.91 -57.40
CA ARG A 661 -0.15 13.22 -58.69
C ARG A 661 0.20 11.73 -58.65
N SER A 662 1.07 11.35 -57.71
CA SER A 662 1.57 9.98 -57.52
C SER A 662 0.80 9.22 -56.46
N ASN A 663 -0.10 9.88 -55.72
CA ASN A 663 -0.93 9.30 -54.66
C ASN A 663 -2.33 8.84 -55.15
N GLN A 664 -2.64 8.93 -56.45
CA GLN A 664 -3.91 8.41 -56.98
C GLN A 664 -3.89 6.87 -57.02
N ASN A 665 -4.87 6.21 -56.39
CA ASN A 665 -5.03 4.76 -56.35
C ASN A 665 -3.74 3.98 -55.98
N SER A 666 -2.99 4.49 -54.99
CA SER A 666 -1.68 3.96 -54.60
C SER A 666 -1.79 2.88 -53.53
N ILE A 667 -1.03 1.79 -53.70
CA ILE A 667 -0.97 0.67 -52.77
C ILE A 667 0.43 0.58 -52.19
N PHE A 668 0.54 0.63 -50.87
CA PHE A 668 1.75 0.34 -50.12
C PHE A 668 1.91 -1.16 -49.90
N ARG A 669 3.13 -1.67 -50.05
CA ARG A 669 3.52 -3.06 -49.72
C ARG A 669 4.86 -3.08 -49.01
N LEU A 670 4.95 -3.86 -47.94
CA LEU A 670 6.20 -4.22 -47.27
C LEU A 670 6.58 -5.65 -47.62
N PHE A 671 7.83 -5.87 -48.02
CA PHE A 671 8.40 -7.18 -48.34
C PHE A 671 9.53 -7.52 -47.37
N ASP A 672 9.62 -8.81 -47.00
CA ASP A 672 10.83 -9.36 -46.40
C ASP A 672 11.96 -9.53 -47.43
N ILE A 673 13.15 -9.92 -46.96
CA ILE A 673 14.34 -10.12 -47.83
C ILE A 673 14.18 -11.26 -48.85
N ASN A 674 13.20 -12.16 -48.65
CA ASN A 674 12.91 -13.27 -49.56
C ASN A 674 11.83 -12.89 -50.59
N GLY A 675 11.32 -11.64 -50.55
CA GLY A 675 10.32 -11.14 -51.48
C GLY A 675 8.88 -11.52 -51.13
N ARG A 676 8.60 -11.99 -49.90
CA ARG A 676 7.23 -12.24 -49.42
C ARG A 676 6.59 -10.94 -48.94
N VAL A 677 5.35 -10.68 -49.33
CA VAL A 677 4.58 -9.53 -48.80
C VAL A 677 4.21 -9.80 -47.35
N ILE A 678 4.58 -8.88 -46.46
CA ILE A 678 4.33 -8.95 -45.02
C ILE A 678 3.22 -7.99 -44.59
N HIS A 679 3.07 -6.85 -45.27
CA HIS A 679 2.03 -5.86 -45.00
C HIS A 679 1.59 -5.20 -46.31
N GLN A 680 0.31 -4.90 -46.47
CA GLN A 680 -0.23 -4.18 -47.62
C GLN A 680 -1.44 -3.34 -47.23
N GLU A 681 -1.47 -2.09 -47.67
CA GLU A 681 -2.64 -1.22 -47.51
C GLU A 681 -2.78 -0.19 -48.64
N HIS A 682 -3.99 0.35 -48.80
CA HIS A 682 -4.27 1.43 -49.73
C HIS A 682 -3.94 2.78 -49.09
N LEU A 683 -3.23 3.62 -49.83
CA LEU A 683 -2.90 4.97 -49.40
C LEU A 683 -4.09 5.92 -49.67
N VAL A 684 -4.32 6.85 -48.74
CA VAL A 684 -5.45 7.78 -48.79
C VAL A 684 -5.24 8.82 -49.90
N GLU A 685 -6.08 8.81 -50.92
CA GLU A 685 -5.95 9.74 -52.07
C GLU A 685 -5.95 11.21 -51.62
N GLY A 686 -5.15 12.04 -52.30
CA GLY A 686 -5.03 13.47 -52.01
C GLY A 686 -4.22 13.83 -50.77
N LYS A 687 -3.75 12.85 -49.98
CA LYS A 687 -2.86 13.07 -48.83
C LYS A 687 -1.38 12.98 -49.22
N TYR A 688 -0.59 13.99 -48.89
CA TYR A 688 0.84 14.01 -49.22
C TYR A 688 1.66 13.06 -48.34
N ASN A 689 1.34 12.97 -47.04
CA ASN A 689 2.06 12.13 -46.06
C ASN A 689 1.17 11.00 -45.53
N HIS A 690 1.72 9.79 -45.53
CA HIS A 690 1.07 8.57 -45.01
C HIS A 690 1.89 8.01 -43.87
N GLN A 691 1.28 7.88 -42.70
CA GLN A 691 1.90 7.20 -41.56
C GLN A 691 1.46 5.75 -41.57
N ILE A 692 2.41 4.84 -41.64
CA ILE A 692 2.18 3.41 -41.70
C ILE A 692 2.82 2.76 -40.49
N TYR A 693 2.00 2.06 -39.73
CA TYR A 693 2.45 1.26 -38.60
C TYR A 693 2.69 -0.18 -39.04
N LEU A 694 3.95 -0.60 -39.01
CA LEU A 694 4.43 -1.91 -39.46
C LEU A 694 4.26 -3.00 -38.39
N GLY A 695 3.85 -2.64 -37.17
CA GLY A 695 3.60 -3.55 -36.04
C GLY A 695 4.85 -3.96 -35.26
N ASN A 696 4.66 -4.47 -34.04
CA ASN A 696 5.75 -4.87 -33.12
C ASN A 696 6.27 -6.31 -33.32
N ASN A 697 5.64 -7.10 -34.19
CA ASN A 697 5.96 -8.53 -34.39
C ASN A 697 6.96 -8.79 -35.54
N LEU A 698 7.53 -7.74 -36.13
CA LEU A 698 8.54 -7.85 -37.17
C LEU A 698 9.94 -7.93 -36.56
N THR A 699 10.77 -8.84 -37.05
CA THR A 699 12.15 -8.99 -36.59
C THR A 699 13.01 -7.85 -37.09
N LYS A 700 13.92 -7.35 -36.26
CA LYS A 700 14.91 -6.33 -36.63
C LYS A 700 15.68 -6.73 -37.88
N GLY A 701 15.83 -5.83 -38.85
CA GLY A 701 16.48 -6.15 -40.12
C GLY A 701 16.04 -5.30 -41.29
N TYR A 702 16.41 -5.75 -42.50
CA TYR A 702 16.13 -5.04 -43.74
C TYR A 702 14.82 -5.50 -44.36
N TYR A 703 14.01 -4.52 -44.77
CA TYR A 703 12.78 -4.74 -45.52
C TYR A 703 12.76 -3.88 -46.77
N ILE A 704 11.91 -4.25 -47.73
CA ILE A 704 11.70 -3.48 -48.96
C ILE A 704 10.29 -2.94 -48.94
N ILE A 705 10.16 -1.62 -49.06
CA ILE A 705 8.89 -0.94 -49.29
C ILE A 705 8.69 -0.79 -50.79
N GLN A 706 7.47 -1.03 -51.25
CA GLN A 706 7.03 -0.76 -52.60
C GLN A 706 5.72 0.02 -52.59
N ILE A 707 5.61 1.01 -53.48
CA ILE A 707 4.37 1.74 -53.71
C ILE A 707 4.02 1.65 -55.19
N ASP A 708 2.79 1.27 -55.48
CA ASP A 708 2.31 1.04 -56.84
C ASP A 708 1.01 1.81 -57.07
N ASN A 709 0.98 2.66 -58.09
CA ASN A 709 -0.18 3.49 -58.44
C ASN A 709 -0.74 3.19 -59.84
N ASN A 710 -0.56 1.96 -60.34
CA ASN A 710 -0.96 1.47 -61.67
C ASN A 710 -0.25 2.14 -62.87
N LYS A 711 0.51 3.22 -62.65
CA LYS A 711 1.29 3.92 -63.68
C LYS A 711 2.79 3.90 -63.40
N THR A 712 3.16 3.90 -62.12
CA THR A 712 4.53 4.01 -61.62
C THR A 712 4.67 3.18 -60.36
N LYS A 713 5.84 2.55 -60.24
CA LYS A 713 6.19 1.71 -59.10
C LYS A 713 7.45 2.26 -58.46
N TYR A 714 7.34 2.62 -57.19
CA TYR A 714 8.44 3.08 -56.36
C TYR A 714 8.89 1.95 -55.46
N THR A 715 10.19 1.82 -55.22
CA THR A 715 10.75 0.81 -54.32
C THR A 715 11.86 1.45 -53.52
N SER A 716 11.87 1.24 -52.21
CA SER A 716 12.91 1.77 -51.33
C SER A 716 13.16 0.82 -50.16
N LYS A 717 14.38 0.87 -49.63
CA LYS A 717 14.84 0.01 -48.55
C LYS A 717 14.54 0.68 -47.21
N ILE A 718 14.04 -0.09 -46.25
CA ILE A 718 13.83 0.36 -44.88
C ILE A 718 14.54 -0.57 -43.88
N ILE A 719 15.07 0.03 -42.81
CA ILE A 719 15.75 -0.67 -41.73
C ILE A 719 14.84 -0.64 -40.50
N LEU A 720 14.48 -1.80 -39.95
CA LEU A 720 13.72 -1.92 -38.71
C LEU A 720 14.67 -2.23 -37.55
N GLU A 721 14.67 -1.37 -36.53
CA GLU A 721 15.57 -1.40 -35.37
C GLU A 721 14.97 -1.96 -34.07
#